data_AF-A0A9P6P392-F1
#
_entry.id   AF-A0A9P6P392-F1
#
_cell.length_a   1.000
_cell.length_b   1.000
_cell.length_c   1.000
_cell.angle_alpha   90.00
_cell.angle_beta   90.00
_cell.angle_gamma   90.00
#
_symmetry.space_group_name_H-M   'P 1'
#
loop_
_entity.id
_entity.type
_entity.pdbx_description
1 polymer ?
#
loop_
_entity_poly.entity_id
_entity_poly.type
_entity_poly.pdbx_seq_one_letter_code
_entity_poly.pdbx_strand_id
1 'polypeptide(L)'
;MNASNPDPQLASLKVPPHSIEAEQSVLGGLLLDNGAWDRIADFLSHSVFYRFDHRLIYEHIGKLIAASRPADVITVFESLSTAGKADDVGGLAYLNALAQNTPSAANIRRYAEIVRDRAVLRKLVTVADEIAGDAFNPQGKEVRQLLDEAEAKVFSIAEEGQRGTQGFLEIGPLLTQVVERIDTLYHTANPSDVTGTPTGFIDLDRMTSGMHGGELIVVAGRPSMGKTALSMNIGEYVAVEYGLPVAVFSMEMPGTQLVMRMLGSIGRLDQHRMRTGRLTDEDWPKLTHAVQKMSEAQIFIDETGGLNPMELRSRARRLARQCGKLGLIIVDYLQLMSASSTGENRATEISEISRSLKSLAKELDVPVIALSQLNRGLEQRPNKRPVMSDLRESGAIEQDADVILFIYRDEVYNPDSLDKGTAEIIIGKQRNGPIGPVRLTFLGPYTKFDNYQQAAVLCRTVSVHVLCIAHIGDAQGFMFGRFMPTEGKFFEIFNAHAKCMVDASLELERLIEDLPNAEVHKQNVQANEKRADKLTHECIDLLHKMFITPLDRDEIHKLITTMDDILDLMEDVATAISLYDVRVVTSEANELAHVCRLTCERVQTAVGLLHDMKRAGAILKACEEIDRYESDADRLLRSAMSKLFREEDDVKTLIKLKAIFELLEAVTDKCEDVANIIEGIVLENA
;
A
#
# COMPACT_ATOMS: atom_id res chain seq x y z
N MET A 1 -37.28 36.91 47.78
CA MET A 1 -37.01 35.79 48.70
C MET A 1 -35.86 34.99 48.13
N ASN A 2 -34.84 34.80 48.95
CA ASN A 2 -33.47 34.32 48.71
C ASN A 2 -33.26 33.32 47.57
N ALA A 3 -32.47 33.74 46.57
CA ALA A 3 -31.65 32.84 45.77
C ALA A 3 -30.53 32.30 46.68
N SER A 4 -30.60 31.02 47.02
CA SER A 4 -29.57 30.32 47.78
C SER A 4 -28.29 30.22 46.94
N ASN A 5 -27.26 30.97 47.33
CA ASN A 5 -25.88 30.71 46.90
C ASN A 5 -25.54 29.24 47.24
N PRO A 6 -25.03 28.44 46.29
CA PRO A 6 -24.57 27.09 46.60
C PRO A 6 -23.40 27.16 47.58
N ASP A 7 -23.48 26.34 48.63
CA ASP A 7 -22.49 26.24 49.71
C ASP A 7 -21.09 25.94 49.11
N PRO A 8 -20.05 26.74 49.38
CA PRO A 8 -18.71 26.53 48.85
C PRO A 8 -18.09 25.18 49.24
N GLN A 9 -18.57 24.52 50.31
CA GLN A 9 -18.17 23.14 50.63
C GLN A 9 -18.79 22.10 49.68
N LEU A 10 -20.00 22.33 49.17
CA LEU A 10 -20.64 21.48 48.14
C LEU A 10 -19.96 21.63 46.77
N ALA A 11 -19.45 22.82 46.45
CA ALA A 11 -18.67 23.06 45.22
C ALA A 11 -17.29 22.35 45.22
N SER A 12 -16.82 21.90 46.39
CA SER A 12 -15.56 21.17 46.56
C SER A 12 -15.68 19.64 46.40
N LEU A 13 -16.90 19.11 46.30
CA LEU A 13 -17.14 17.71 45.97
C LEU A 13 -16.97 17.53 44.45
N LYS A 14 -16.02 16.69 44.03
CA LYS A 14 -15.89 16.28 42.63
C LYS A 14 -17.12 15.47 42.23
N VAL A 15 -18.15 16.14 41.72
CA VAL A 15 -19.33 15.46 41.20
C VAL A 15 -18.98 14.78 39.87
N PRO A 16 -19.32 13.50 39.67
CA PRO A 16 -19.08 12.81 38.41
C PRO A 16 -19.70 13.56 37.22
N PRO A 17 -19.08 13.58 36.03
CA PRO A 17 -19.60 14.29 34.86
C PRO A 17 -21.03 13.88 34.48
N HIS A 18 -21.96 14.83 34.40
CA HIS A 18 -23.35 14.55 34.05
C HIS A 18 -23.99 15.77 33.37
N SER A 19 -25.16 15.58 32.74
CA SER A 19 -25.98 16.67 32.21
C SER A 19 -27.45 16.28 32.37
N ILE A 20 -28.10 16.84 33.39
CA ILE A 20 -29.49 16.52 33.70
C ILE A 20 -30.40 17.05 32.59
N GLU A 21 -30.06 18.23 32.05
CA GLU A 21 -30.82 18.91 31.00
C GLU A 21 -30.86 18.08 29.71
N ALA A 22 -29.72 17.48 29.33
CA ALA A 22 -29.65 16.59 28.17
C ALA A 22 -30.44 15.29 28.41
N GLU A 23 -30.34 14.70 29.60
CA GLU A 23 -31.14 13.51 29.96
C GLU A 23 -32.64 13.79 29.91
N GLN A 24 -33.08 14.92 30.46
CA GLN A 24 -34.49 15.33 30.42
C GLN A 24 -34.98 15.55 28.98
N SER A 25 -34.15 16.17 28.14
CA SER A 25 -34.45 16.41 26.72
C SER A 25 -34.57 15.11 25.92
N VAL A 26 -33.76 14.10 26.23
CA VAL A 26 -33.86 12.77 25.60
C VAL A 26 -35.16 12.08 26.02
N LEU A 27 -35.44 12.01 27.33
CA LEU A 27 -36.62 11.33 27.85
C LEU A 27 -37.92 12.01 27.40
N GLY A 28 -37.99 13.34 27.50
CA GLY A 28 -39.16 14.08 27.03
C GLY A 28 -39.31 14.00 25.51
N GLY A 29 -38.21 13.97 24.76
CA GLY A 29 -38.24 13.76 23.31
C GLY A 29 -38.86 12.41 22.94
N LEU A 30 -38.51 11.34 23.66
CA LEU A 30 -39.10 10.01 23.49
C LEU A 30 -40.57 9.94 23.88
N LEU A 31 -40.98 10.67 24.92
CA LEU A 31 -42.38 10.74 25.37
C LEU A 31 -43.28 11.50 24.37
N LEU A 32 -42.69 12.38 23.55
CA LEU A 32 -43.39 13.17 22.52
C LEU A 32 -43.38 12.49 21.15
N ASP A 33 -42.26 11.88 20.75
CA ASP A 33 -42.05 11.22 19.46
C ASP A 33 -41.40 9.85 19.67
N ASN A 34 -42.18 8.77 19.61
CA ASN A 34 -41.62 7.42 19.74
C ASN A 34 -40.76 7.00 18.54
N GLY A 35 -40.91 7.62 17.36
CA GLY A 35 -40.04 7.37 16.20
C GLY A 35 -38.60 7.87 16.41
N ALA A 36 -38.40 8.73 17.42
CA ALA A 36 -37.08 9.13 17.87
C ALA A 36 -36.27 7.99 18.49
N TRP A 37 -36.93 6.92 18.97
CA TRP A 37 -36.28 5.75 19.56
C TRP A 37 -35.31 5.09 18.59
N ASP A 38 -35.73 4.89 17.34
CA ASP A 38 -34.91 4.24 16.31
C ASP A 38 -33.63 5.04 15.97
N ARG A 39 -33.62 6.35 16.26
CA ARG A 39 -32.46 7.23 16.01
C ARG A 39 -31.39 7.19 17.10
N ILE A 40 -31.69 6.63 18.27
CA ILE A 40 -30.80 6.67 19.45
C ILE A 40 -30.62 5.30 20.14
N ALA A 41 -31.51 4.34 19.90
CA ALA A 41 -31.48 3.03 20.55
C ALA A 41 -30.26 2.17 20.16
N ASP A 42 -29.61 2.49 19.04
CA ASP A 42 -28.40 1.85 18.53
C ASP A 42 -27.15 2.16 19.36
N PHE A 43 -27.09 3.34 19.99
CA PHE A 43 -25.90 3.77 20.76
C PHE A 43 -26.18 4.21 22.20
N LEU A 44 -27.44 4.30 22.62
CA LEU A 44 -27.83 4.72 23.98
C LEU A 44 -28.53 3.60 24.75
N SER A 45 -27.97 3.22 25.90
CA SER A 45 -28.55 2.21 26.81
C SER A 45 -29.03 2.83 28.11
N HIS A 46 -29.92 2.16 28.85
CA HIS A 46 -30.44 2.69 30.12
C HIS A 46 -29.35 2.96 31.16
N SER A 47 -28.19 2.29 31.12
CA SER A 47 -27.11 2.47 32.11
C SER A 47 -26.35 3.79 31.95
N VAL A 48 -26.50 4.49 30.82
CA VAL A 48 -25.78 5.75 30.54
C VAL A 48 -26.40 6.97 31.24
N PHE A 49 -27.62 6.87 31.77
CA PHE A 49 -28.22 7.98 32.51
C PHE A 49 -27.60 8.08 33.91
N TYR A 50 -27.33 9.30 34.37
CA TYR A 50 -26.78 9.56 35.69
C TYR A 50 -27.81 9.32 36.78
N ARG A 51 -29.02 9.89 36.62
CA ARG A 51 -30.06 9.75 37.63
C ARG A 51 -30.77 8.40 37.53
N PHE A 52 -31.05 7.79 38.67
CA PHE A 52 -31.68 6.47 38.73
C PHE A 52 -33.11 6.45 38.18
N ASP A 53 -33.89 7.48 38.49
CA ASP A 53 -35.24 7.67 37.94
C ASP A 53 -35.22 7.74 36.40
N HIS A 54 -34.28 8.46 35.82
CA HIS A 54 -34.12 8.53 34.35
C HIS A 54 -33.80 7.17 33.72
N ARG A 55 -32.99 6.34 34.38
CA ARG A 55 -32.72 4.96 33.92
C ARG A 55 -34.00 4.15 33.83
N LEU A 56 -34.84 4.22 34.88
CA LEU A 56 -36.10 3.50 34.95
C LEU A 56 -37.08 3.98 33.88
N ILE A 57 -37.18 5.29 33.67
CA ILE A 57 -38.06 5.85 32.65
C ILE A 57 -37.64 5.36 31.26
N TYR A 58 -36.36 5.45 30.91
CA TYR A 58 -35.83 4.95 29.63
C TYR A 58 -36.07 3.44 29.44
N GLU A 59 -35.84 2.65 30.49
CA GLU A 59 -36.08 1.20 30.47
C GLU A 59 -37.55 0.87 30.16
N HIS A 60 -38.49 1.57 30.78
CA HIS A 60 -39.92 1.35 30.57
C HIS A 60 -40.41 1.86 29.22
N ILE A 61 -39.88 2.97 28.71
CA ILE A 61 -40.11 3.42 27.33
C ILE A 61 -39.69 2.32 26.35
N GLY A 62 -38.48 1.78 26.50
CA GLY A 62 -37.97 0.70 25.65
C GLY A 62 -38.82 -0.58 25.72
N LYS A 63 -39.30 -0.96 26.91
CA LYS A 63 -40.21 -2.12 27.08
C LYS A 63 -41.53 -1.93 26.33
N LEU A 64 -42.12 -0.74 26.38
CA LEU A 64 -43.38 -0.45 25.70
C LEU A 64 -43.20 -0.46 24.18
N ILE A 65 -42.15 0.21 23.68
CA ILE A 65 -41.84 0.25 22.24
C ILE A 65 -41.53 -1.15 21.70
N ALA A 66 -40.75 -1.96 22.43
CA ALA A 66 -40.47 -3.35 22.05
C ALA A 66 -41.74 -4.22 22.01
N ALA A 67 -42.73 -3.93 22.87
CA ALA A 67 -44.05 -4.57 22.85
C ALA A 67 -45.00 -3.97 21.79
N SER A 68 -44.51 -3.10 20.90
CA SER A 68 -45.30 -2.37 19.91
C SER A 68 -46.44 -1.54 20.52
N ARG A 69 -46.24 -1.03 21.74
CA ARG A 69 -47.17 -0.12 22.43
C ARG A 69 -46.60 1.30 22.44
N PRO A 70 -47.42 2.33 22.22
CA PRO A 70 -46.97 3.71 22.29
C PRO A 70 -46.50 4.04 23.71
N ALA A 71 -45.37 4.73 23.81
CA ALA A 71 -44.77 5.18 25.06
C ALA A 71 -45.00 6.68 25.23
N ASP A 72 -46.11 7.05 25.85
CA ASP A 72 -46.45 8.42 26.23
C ASP A 72 -46.44 8.57 27.75
N VAL A 73 -46.68 9.78 28.24
CA VAL A 73 -46.66 10.07 29.69
C VAL A 73 -47.60 9.15 30.49
N ILE A 74 -48.76 8.79 29.93
CA ILE A 74 -49.77 7.97 30.61
C ILE A 74 -49.37 6.50 30.56
N THR A 75 -49.01 5.97 29.39
CA THR A 75 -48.66 4.55 29.23
C THR A 75 -47.37 4.19 29.96
N VAL A 76 -46.38 5.09 29.99
CA VAL A 76 -45.15 4.93 30.77
C VAL A 76 -45.46 4.95 32.28
N PHE A 77 -46.33 5.85 32.74
CA PHE A 77 -46.75 5.90 34.15
C PHE A 77 -47.50 4.63 34.58
N GLU A 78 -48.39 4.09 33.75
CA GLU A 78 -49.09 2.83 34.01
C GLU A 78 -48.11 1.65 34.08
N SER A 79 -47.14 1.60 33.16
CA SER A 79 -46.08 0.59 33.15
C SER A 79 -45.22 0.63 34.42
N LEU A 80 -44.84 1.84 34.87
CA LEU A 80 -44.08 2.04 36.11
C LEU A 80 -44.92 1.73 37.35
N SER A 81 -46.21 2.05 37.35
CA SER A 81 -47.14 1.75 38.45
C SER A 81 -47.35 0.25 38.61
N THR A 82 -47.52 -0.47 37.50
CA THR A 82 -47.65 -1.93 37.49
C THR A 82 -46.39 -2.61 38.03
N ALA A 83 -45.22 -2.01 37.79
CA ALA A 83 -43.94 -2.49 38.32
C ALA A 83 -43.65 -2.03 39.77
N GLY A 84 -44.54 -1.24 40.39
CA GLY A 84 -44.36 -0.70 41.74
C GLY A 84 -43.26 0.36 41.85
N LYS A 85 -42.87 1.01 40.75
CA LYS A 85 -41.76 1.99 40.66
C LYS A 85 -42.22 3.42 40.35
N ALA A 86 -43.52 3.70 40.37
CA ALA A 86 -44.07 5.00 40.01
C ALA A 86 -43.64 6.13 40.98
N ASP A 87 -43.51 5.82 42.26
CA ASP A 87 -43.08 6.79 43.27
C ASP A 87 -41.57 7.09 43.16
N ASP A 88 -40.77 6.11 42.74
CA ASP A 88 -39.31 6.25 42.57
C ASP A 88 -38.92 7.23 41.46
N VAL A 89 -39.82 7.51 40.51
CA VAL A 89 -39.59 8.43 39.39
C VAL A 89 -40.21 9.82 39.58
N GLY A 90 -40.76 10.12 40.76
CA GLY A 90 -41.45 11.39 41.04
C GLY A 90 -42.89 11.46 40.52
N GLY A 91 -43.47 10.30 40.15
CA GLY A 91 -44.86 10.16 39.74
C GLY A 91 -45.22 10.85 38.42
N LEU A 92 -46.53 10.92 38.15
CA LEU A 92 -47.07 11.48 36.89
C LEU A 92 -46.70 12.96 36.69
N ALA A 93 -46.51 13.71 37.78
CA ALA A 93 -46.13 15.11 37.72
C ALA A 93 -44.74 15.30 37.08
N TYR A 94 -43.78 14.44 37.39
CA TYR A 94 -42.44 14.54 36.82
C TYR A 94 -42.40 14.16 35.34
N LEU A 95 -43.10 13.09 34.94
CA LEU A 95 -43.20 12.70 33.53
C LEU A 95 -43.82 13.80 32.66
N ASN A 96 -44.86 14.48 33.18
CA ASN A 96 -45.43 15.66 32.51
C ASN A 96 -44.42 16.80 32.37
N ALA A 97 -43.62 17.06 33.41
CA ALA A 97 -42.58 18.08 33.35
C ALA A 97 -41.49 17.75 32.31
N LEU A 98 -41.11 16.47 32.16
CA LEU A 98 -40.16 16.04 31.12
C LEU A 98 -40.69 16.32 29.71
N ALA A 99 -41.97 16.00 29.46
CA ALA A 99 -42.60 16.24 28.17
C ALA A 99 -42.73 17.74 27.87
N GLN A 100 -43.06 18.58 28.87
CA GLN A 100 -43.24 20.02 28.68
C GLN A 100 -41.93 20.80 28.54
N ASN A 101 -40.87 20.39 29.24
CA ASN A 101 -39.58 21.08 29.23
C ASN A 101 -38.69 20.72 28.02
N THR A 102 -39.13 19.80 27.16
CA THR A 102 -38.38 19.40 25.97
C THR A 102 -38.78 20.27 24.77
N PRO A 103 -37.87 21.08 24.20
CA PRO A 103 -38.21 22.01 23.13
C PRO A 103 -38.63 21.34 21.82
N SER A 104 -37.97 20.22 21.46
CA SER A 104 -38.25 19.46 20.24
C SER A 104 -37.56 18.09 20.25
N ALA A 105 -38.19 17.08 19.66
CA ALA A 105 -37.59 15.76 19.40
C ALA A 105 -36.62 15.76 18.20
N ALA A 106 -36.53 16.84 17.42
CA ALA A 106 -35.68 16.92 16.22
C ALA A 106 -34.18 16.78 16.56
N ASN A 107 -33.74 17.34 17.69
CA ASN A 107 -32.34 17.35 18.12
C ASN A 107 -32.00 16.24 19.13
N ILE A 108 -32.88 15.25 19.29
CA ILE A 108 -32.73 14.19 20.30
C ILE A 108 -31.38 13.45 20.19
N ARG A 109 -30.88 13.22 18.96
CA ARG A 109 -29.59 12.55 18.73
C ARG A 109 -28.44 13.32 19.36
N ARG A 110 -28.43 14.64 19.23
CA ARG A 110 -27.38 15.50 19.82
C ARG A 110 -27.42 15.46 21.34
N TYR A 111 -28.61 15.46 21.95
CA TYR A 111 -28.73 15.33 23.40
C TYR A 111 -28.31 13.94 23.87
N ALA A 112 -28.66 12.89 23.12
CA ALA A 112 -28.23 11.52 23.41
C ALA A 112 -26.70 11.36 23.33
N GLU A 113 -26.05 11.98 22.35
CA GLU A 113 -24.58 12.07 22.27
C GLU A 113 -24.00 12.72 23.54
N ILE A 114 -24.55 13.85 23.99
CA ILE A 114 -24.10 14.52 25.21
C ILE A 114 -24.24 13.60 26.44
N VAL A 115 -25.37 12.90 26.59
CA VAL A 115 -25.58 11.96 27.71
C VAL A 115 -24.55 10.83 27.65
N ARG A 116 -24.30 10.27 26.46
CA ARG A 116 -23.29 9.22 26.23
C ARG A 116 -21.89 9.69 26.56
N ASP A 117 -21.47 10.87 26.08
CA ASP A 117 -20.16 11.45 26.35
C ASP A 117 -19.94 11.63 27.86
N ARG A 118 -20.96 12.13 28.57
CA ARG A 118 -20.92 12.24 30.03
C ARG A 118 -20.83 10.88 30.71
N ALA A 119 -21.52 9.86 30.20
CA ALA A 119 -21.42 8.50 30.73
C ALA A 119 -20.01 7.90 30.55
N VAL A 120 -19.39 8.09 29.38
CA VAL A 120 -18.01 7.68 29.11
C VAL A 120 -17.05 8.38 30.08
N LEU A 121 -17.19 9.69 30.29
CA LEU A 121 -16.39 10.43 31.25
C LEU A 121 -16.58 9.92 32.68
N ARG A 122 -17.81 9.57 33.10
CA ARG A 122 -18.03 8.96 34.44
C ARG A 122 -17.36 7.60 34.57
N LYS A 123 -17.48 6.74 33.55
CA LYS A 123 -16.85 5.42 33.56
C LYS A 123 -15.33 5.54 33.63
N LEU A 124 -14.76 6.52 32.93
CA LEU A 124 -13.33 6.83 33.03
C LEU A 124 -12.92 7.24 34.44
N VAL A 125 -13.72 8.07 35.13
CA VAL A 125 -13.48 8.42 36.54
C VAL A 125 -13.54 7.18 37.43
N THR A 126 -14.55 6.33 37.27
CA THR A 126 -14.66 5.07 38.05
C THR A 126 -13.46 4.15 37.83
N VAL A 127 -13.05 3.95 36.58
CA VAL A 127 -11.88 3.12 36.25
C VAL A 127 -10.59 3.75 36.79
N ALA A 128 -10.45 5.07 36.74
CA ALA A 128 -9.29 5.76 37.33
C ALA A 128 -9.23 5.58 38.85
N ASP A 129 -10.37 5.67 39.55
CA ASP A 129 -10.44 5.44 40.99
C ASP A 129 -10.13 3.97 41.35
N GLU A 130 -10.58 3.01 40.55
CA GLU A 130 -10.22 1.60 40.72
C GLU A 130 -8.71 1.37 40.51
N ILE A 131 -8.13 1.90 39.42
CA ILE A 131 -6.69 1.78 39.14
C ILE A 131 -5.88 2.41 40.27
N ALA A 132 -6.30 3.57 40.77
CA ALA A 132 -5.66 4.21 41.91
C ALA A 132 -5.78 3.31 43.16
N GLY A 133 -6.95 2.74 43.44
CA GLY A 133 -7.17 1.81 44.54
C GLY A 133 -6.28 0.56 44.46
N ASP A 134 -6.20 -0.05 43.28
CA ASP A 134 -5.37 -1.22 42.99
C ASP A 134 -3.86 -0.88 43.17
N ALA A 135 -3.44 0.32 42.78
CA ALA A 135 -2.06 0.79 42.97
C ALA A 135 -1.70 1.07 44.45
N PHE A 136 -2.64 1.60 45.24
CA PHE A 136 -2.44 1.81 46.68
C PHE A 136 -2.52 0.51 47.49
N ASN A 137 -3.28 -0.48 47.02
CA ASN A 137 -3.43 -1.77 47.67
C ASN A 137 -3.29 -2.94 46.68
N PRO A 138 -2.05 -3.33 46.34
CA PRO A 138 -1.76 -4.39 45.34
C PRO A 138 -2.31 -5.79 45.66
N GLN A 139 -2.76 -6.05 46.89
CA GLN A 139 -3.22 -7.37 47.36
C GLN A 139 -2.29 -8.56 47.01
N GLY A 140 -0.97 -8.31 46.89
CA GLY A 140 0.01 -9.34 46.53
C GLY A 140 0.14 -9.64 45.03
N LYS A 141 -0.53 -8.89 44.16
CA LYS A 141 -0.35 -8.96 42.71
C LYS A 141 0.99 -8.35 42.30
N GLU A 142 1.60 -8.91 41.26
CA GLU A 142 2.80 -8.33 40.66
C GLU A 142 2.49 -7.03 39.93
N VAL A 143 3.45 -6.11 39.89
CA VAL A 143 3.30 -4.80 39.23
C VAL A 143 2.91 -4.94 37.75
N ARG A 144 3.45 -5.94 37.05
CA ARG A 144 3.11 -6.21 35.64
C ARG A 144 1.62 -6.55 35.49
N GLN A 145 1.12 -7.45 36.33
CA GLN A 145 -0.28 -7.83 36.32
C GLN A 145 -1.22 -6.64 36.62
N LEU A 146 -0.84 -5.74 37.53
CA LEU A 146 -1.61 -4.52 37.80
C LEU A 146 -1.64 -3.56 36.61
N LEU A 147 -0.53 -3.44 35.87
CA LEU A 147 -0.47 -2.64 34.65
C LEU A 147 -1.34 -3.24 33.54
N ASP A 148 -1.29 -4.55 33.34
CA ASP A 148 -2.11 -5.25 32.34
C ASP A 148 -3.61 -5.12 32.65
N GLU A 149 -4.00 -5.28 33.92
CA GLU A 149 -5.38 -5.09 34.37
C GLU A 149 -5.84 -3.63 34.18
N ALA A 150 -4.99 -2.65 34.47
CA ALA A 150 -5.28 -1.24 34.24
C ALA A 150 -5.47 -0.92 32.75
N GLU A 151 -4.59 -1.45 31.88
CA GLU A 151 -4.69 -1.27 30.43
C GLU A 151 -5.98 -1.90 29.89
N ALA A 152 -6.33 -3.12 30.33
CA ALA A 152 -7.56 -3.80 29.96
C ALA A 152 -8.82 -3.01 30.38
N LYS A 153 -8.84 -2.48 31.61
CA LYS A 153 -9.96 -1.65 32.11
C LYS A 153 -10.15 -0.39 31.28
N VAL A 154 -9.07 0.35 30.98
CA VAL A 154 -9.12 1.55 30.14
C VAL A 154 -9.55 1.21 28.71
N PHE A 155 -9.07 0.09 28.18
CA PHE A 155 -9.38 -0.35 26.83
C PHE A 155 -10.87 -0.69 26.64
N SER A 156 -11.49 -1.34 27.64
CA SER A 156 -12.93 -1.67 27.59
C SER A 156 -13.84 -0.45 27.38
N ILE A 157 -13.42 0.73 27.88
CA ILE A 157 -14.15 1.99 27.70
C ILE A 157 -14.07 2.46 26.25
N ALA A 158 -12.91 2.30 25.60
CA ALA A 158 -12.71 2.71 24.22
C ALA A 158 -13.50 1.83 23.23
N GLU A 159 -13.60 0.52 23.50
CA GLU A 159 -14.32 -0.42 22.63
C GLU A 159 -15.85 -0.19 22.64
N GLU A 160 -16.44 0.05 23.82
CA GLU A 160 -17.86 0.42 23.95
C GLU A 160 -18.19 1.75 23.27
N GLY A 161 -17.22 2.67 23.20
CA GLY A 161 -17.34 3.93 22.46
C GLY A 161 -17.47 3.73 20.95
N GLN A 162 -16.80 2.72 20.38
CA GLN A 162 -16.75 2.51 18.92
C GLN A 162 -17.93 1.69 18.37
N ARG A 163 -18.50 0.77 19.15
CA ARG A 163 -19.60 -0.12 18.69
C ARG A 163 -20.86 0.63 18.24
N GLY A 164 -21.13 1.83 18.76
CA GLY A 164 -22.30 2.65 18.39
C GLY A 164 -22.12 3.54 17.15
N THR A 165 -21.02 3.42 16.41
CA THR A 165 -20.68 4.33 15.29
C THR A 165 -20.74 3.69 13.90
N GLN A 166 -20.85 2.35 13.81
CA GLN A 166 -20.92 1.63 12.54
C GLN A 166 -22.32 1.06 12.33
N GLY A 167 -23.24 1.92 11.88
CA GLY A 167 -24.55 1.50 11.35
C GLY A 167 -24.47 0.99 9.91
N PHE A 168 -25.62 0.67 9.32
CA PHE A 168 -25.69 0.37 7.89
C PHE A 168 -25.25 1.58 7.06
N LEU A 169 -24.47 1.33 6.02
CA LEU A 169 -24.08 2.33 5.04
C LEU A 169 -25.08 2.31 3.87
N GLU A 170 -25.55 3.46 3.44
CA GLU A 170 -26.38 3.57 2.23
C GLU A 170 -25.54 3.29 0.98
N ILE A 171 -26.13 2.62 -0.02
CA ILE A 171 -25.41 2.24 -1.24
C ILE A 171 -25.00 3.45 -2.10
N GLY A 172 -25.78 4.53 -2.07
CA GLY A 172 -25.52 5.73 -2.88
C GLY A 172 -24.14 6.35 -2.62
N PRO A 173 -23.82 6.75 -1.38
CA PRO A 173 -22.50 7.28 -1.03
C PRO A 173 -21.34 6.31 -1.34
N LEU A 174 -21.55 5.00 -1.17
CA LEU A 174 -20.54 3.99 -1.49
C LEU A 174 -20.25 3.91 -2.99
N LEU A 175 -21.29 3.99 -3.83
CA LEU A 175 -21.12 3.98 -5.29
C LEU A 175 -20.31 5.19 -5.77
N THR A 176 -20.56 6.38 -5.22
CA THR A 176 -19.76 7.57 -5.54
C THR A 176 -18.29 7.36 -5.23
N GLN A 177 -17.96 6.84 -4.04
CA GLN A 177 -16.57 6.54 -3.65
C GLN A 177 -15.92 5.50 -4.58
N VAL A 178 -16.65 4.46 -4.98
CA VAL A 178 -16.13 3.43 -5.88
C VAL A 178 -15.88 4.01 -7.28
N VAL A 179 -16.79 4.83 -7.81
CA VAL A 179 -16.62 5.47 -9.11
C VAL A 179 -15.45 6.45 -9.08
N GLU A 180 -15.35 7.30 -8.06
CA GLU A 180 -14.19 8.20 -7.88
C GLU A 180 -12.88 7.42 -7.79
N ARG A 181 -12.87 6.27 -7.11
CA ARG A 181 -11.68 5.41 -7.02
C ARG A 181 -11.31 4.80 -8.37
N ILE A 182 -12.29 4.31 -9.14
CA ILE A 182 -12.06 3.80 -10.51
C ILE A 182 -11.54 4.91 -11.41
N ASP A 183 -12.15 6.09 -11.35
CA ASP A 183 -11.75 7.26 -12.13
C ASP A 183 -10.32 7.70 -11.79
N THR A 184 -9.98 7.72 -10.49
CA THR A 184 -8.61 7.98 -10.03
C THR A 184 -7.64 6.93 -10.58
N LEU A 185 -8.00 5.64 -10.54
CA LEU A 185 -7.15 4.56 -11.05
C LEU A 185 -6.99 4.62 -12.58
N TYR A 186 -8.02 5.09 -13.31
CA TYR A 186 -7.96 5.28 -14.76
C TYR A 186 -7.05 6.45 -15.15
N HIS A 187 -7.07 7.54 -14.38
CA HIS A 187 -6.27 8.75 -14.66
C HIS A 187 -4.88 8.75 -14.01
N THR A 188 -4.58 7.83 -13.08
CA THR A 188 -3.24 7.72 -12.50
C THR A 188 -2.33 7.04 -13.52
N ALA A 189 -1.49 7.83 -14.18
CA ALA A 189 -0.51 7.41 -15.19
C ALA A 189 0.65 6.56 -14.61
N ASN A 190 0.34 5.43 -13.97
CA ASN A 190 1.34 4.44 -13.56
C ASN A 190 1.19 3.17 -14.42
N PRO A 191 2.22 2.74 -15.16
CA PRO A 191 2.22 1.51 -15.98
C PRO A 191 2.15 0.20 -15.21
N SER A 192 2.06 0.23 -13.87
CA SER A 192 1.97 -0.98 -13.07
C SER A 192 0.50 -1.29 -12.78
N ASP A 193 0.05 -2.51 -13.11
CA ASP A 193 -1.30 -3.07 -12.84
C ASP A 193 -1.65 -3.16 -11.32
N VAL A 194 -0.97 -2.38 -10.48
CA VAL A 194 -0.92 -2.49 -9.02
C VAL A 194 -1.74 -1.37 -8.41
N THR A 195 -2.92 -1.72 -7.89
CA THR A 195 -3.86 -0.77 -7.28
C THR A 195 -3.67 -0.61 -5.77
N GLY A 196 -2.97 -1.58 -5.14
CA GLY A 196 -2.56 -1.57 -3.73
C GLY A 196 -1.07 -1.25 -3.53
N THR A 197 -0.55 -1.53 -2.34
CA THR A 197 0.88 -1.43 -2.02
C THR A 197 1.65 -2.54 -2.77
N PRO A 198 2.61 -2.23 -3.64
CA PRO A 198 3.35 -3.25 -4.41
C PRO A 198 4.19 -4.16 -3.52
N THR A 199 4.31 -5.44 -3.90
CA THR A 199 5.20 -6.40 -3.24
C THR A 199 6.65 -6.27 -3.73
N GLY A 200 6.86 -5.69 -4.91
CA GLY A 200 8.16 -5.61 -5.59
C GLY A 200 8.45 -6.81 -6.50
N PHE A 201 7.51 -7.77 -6.57
CA PHE A 201 7.58 -8.91 -7.46
C PHE A 201 6.51 -8.79 -8.55
N ILE A 202 6.92 -8.56 -9.79
CA ILE A 202 6.05 -8.20 -10.91
C ILE A 202 4.97 -9.27 -11.14
N ASP A 203 5.37 -10.53 -11.20
CA ASP A 203 4.42 -11.63 -11.45
C ASP A 203 3.47 -11.87 -10.27
N LEU A 204 3.91 -11.58 -9.03
CA LEU A 204 3.03 -11.67 -7.86
C LEU A 204 2.04 -10.51 -7.84
N ASP A 205 2.53 -9.29 -8.07
CA ASP A 205 1.73 -8.08 -8.14
C ASP A 205 0.72 -8.11 -9.29
N ARG A 206 1.03 -8.76 -10.42
CA ARG A 206 0.05 -9.02 -11.49
C ARG A 206 -1.09 -9.93 -11.04
N MET A 207 -0.81 -10.92 -10.17
CA MET A 207 -1.84 -11.84 -9.66
C MET A 207 -2.64 -11.26 -8.50
N THR A 208 -2.07 -10.35 -7.70
CA THR A 208 -2.73 -9.78 -6.51
C THR A 208 -3.20 -8.33 -6.70
N SER A 209 -2.74 -7.65 -7.75
CA SER A 209 -2.85 -6.20 -7.93
C SER A 209 -2.25 -5.40 -6.77
N GLY A 210 -1.17 -5.94 -6.18
CA GLY A 210 -0.54 -5.43 -4.95
C GLY A 210 -1.17 -5.99 -3.68
N MET A 211 -0.91 -5.31 -2.55
CA MET A 211 -1.46 -5.61 -1.23
C MET A 211 -2.38 -4.47 -0.80
N HIS A 212 -3.64 -4.75 -0.47
CA HIS A 212 -4.60 -3.69 -0.18
C HIS A 212 -4.74 -3.43 1.32
N GLY A 213 -5.05 -2.17 1.66
CA GLY A 213 -5.40 -1.78 3.02
C GLY A 213 -6.57 -2.61 3.54
N GLY A 214 -6.47 -3.07 4.80
CA GLY A 214 -7.49 -3.94 5.37
C GLY A 214 -7.30 -5.43 5.14
N GLU A 215 -6.34 -5.85 4.30
CA GLU A 215 -6.08 -7.26 4.02
C GLU A 215 -5.13 -7.90 5.03
N LEU A 216 -5.42 -9.16 5.37
CA LEU A 216 -4.54 -10.07 6.09
C LEU A 216 -3.95 -11.06 5.08
N ILE A 217 -2.66 -10.90 4.81
CA ILE A 217 -1.87 -11.78 3.94
C ILE A 217 -1.10 -12.77 4.82
N VAL A 218 -1.28 -14.06 4.58
CA VAL A 218 -0.56 -15.12 5.32
C VAL A 218 0.52 -15.71 4.43
N VAL A 219 1.76 -15.65 4.90
CA VAL A 219 2.90 -16.29 4.23
C VAL A 219 3.28 -17.54 5.00
N ALA A 220 3.10 -18.69 4.38
CA ALA A 220 3.27 -19.98 5.04
C ALA A 220 4.26 -20.90 4.31
N GLY A 221 4.96 -21.73 5.08
CA GLY A 221 6.01 -22.59 4.56
C GLY A 221 6.70 -23.39 5.65
N ARG A 222 7.40 -24.45 5.26
CA ARG A 222 8.23 -25.25 6.16
C ARG A 222 9.44 -24.43 6.65
N PRO A 223 10.12 -24.84 7.75
CA PRO A 223 11.37 -24.22 8.17
C PRO A 223 12.38 -24.11 7.02
N SER A 224 13.18 -23.06 7.02
CA SER A 224 14.23 -22.81 6.02
C SER A 224 13.78 -22.59 4.57
N MET A 225 12.47 -22.58 4.28
CA MET A 225 11.95 -22.31 2.93
C MET A 225 12.08 -20.85 2.48
N GLY A 226 12.40 -19.93 3.39
CA GLY A 226 12.57 -18.50 3.07
C GLY A 226 11.39 -17.60 3.43
N LYS A 227 10.50 -18.04 4.33
CA LYS A 227 9.37 -17.25 4.87
C LYS A 227 9.77 -15.82 5.28
N THR A 228 10.65 -15.71 6.28
CA THR A 228 11.14 -14.41 6.77
C THR A 228 11.87 -13.64 5.66
N ALA A 229 12.65 -14.31 4.81
CA ALA A 229 13.36 -13.64 3.72
C ALA A 229 12.39 -12.99 2.72
N LEU A 230 11.36 -13.72 2.27
CA LEU A 230 10.34 -13.19 1.37
C LEU A 230 9.61 -11.98 1.98
N SER A 231 9.11 -12.11 3.21
CA SER A 231 8.39 -11.01 3.87
C SER A 231 9.27 -9.79 4.09
N MET A 232 10.54 -9.99 4.48
CA MET A 232 11.46 -8.88 4.67
C MET A 232 11.89 -8.24 3.34
N ASN A 233 11.98 -8.99 2.24
CA ASN A 233 12.23 -8.40 0.92
C ASN A 233 11.05 -7.55 0.43
N ILE A 234 9.82 -7.96 0.73
CA ILE A 234 8.62 -7.14 0.48
C ILE A 234 8.68 -5.86 1.34
N GLY A 235 8.96 -6.00 2.65
CA GLY A 235 9.09 -4.84 3.54
C GLY A 235 10.23 -3.88 3.15
N GLU A 236 11.36 -4.42 2.70
CA GLU A 236 12.49 -3.67 2.13
C GLU A 236 12.03 -2.85 0.92
N TYR A 237 11.34 -3.48 -0.04
CA TYR A 237 10.82 -2.78 -1.22
C TYR A 237 9.83 -1.67 -0.85
N VAL A 238 8.88 -1.95 0.05
CA VAL A 238 7.87 -0.96 0.49
C VAL A 238 8.52 0.25 1.20
N ALA A 239 9.55 0.01 2.00
CA ALA A 239 10.20 1.08 2.77
C ALA A 239 11.25 1.87 1.98
N VAL A 240 12.03 1.19 1.14
CA VAL A 240 13.18 1.76 0.42
C VAL A 240 12.75 2.32 -0.92
N GLU A 241 12.03 1.53 -1.73
CA GLU A 241 11.71 1.88 -3.12
C GLU A 241 10.34 2.58 -3.22
N TYR A 242 9.34 2.11 -2.47
CA TYR A 242 8.00 2.74 -2.45
C TYR A 242 7.87 3.89 -1.43
N GLY A 243 8.78 3.99 -0.47
CA GLY A 243 8.88 5.11 0.47
C GLY A 243 7.78 5.18 1.54
N LEU A 244 7.11 4.06 1.88
CA LEU A 244 6.13 4.02 2.97
C LEU A 244 6.67 3.36 4.25
N PRO A 245 6.27 3.85 5.45
CA PRO A 245 6.68 3.25 6.72
C PRO A 245 6.28 1.77 6.87
N VAL A 246 7.22 0.93 7.30
CA VAL A 246 6.99 -0.51 7.56
C VAL A 246 7.23 -0.85 9.03
N ALA A 247 6.25 -1.51 9.65
CA ALA A 247 6.37 -2.03 11.00
C ALA A 247 6.66 -3.54 10.99
N VAL A 248 7.69 -3.98 11.73
CA VAL A 248 8.10 -5.39 11.80
C VAL A 248 8.07 -5.85 13.26
N PHE A 249 7.19 -6.78 13.58
CA PHE A 249 7.14 -7.48 14.86
C PHE A 249 7.84 -8.82 14.72
N SER A 250 9.06 -8.94 15.25
CA SER A 250 9.84 -10.17 15.18
C SER A 250 9.96 -10.83 16.54
N MET A 251 9.33 -11.99 16.68
CA MET A 251 9.31 -12.76 17.92
C MET A 251 10.26 -13.95 17.88
N GLU A 252 10.69 -14.38 16.68
CA GLU A 252 11.64 -15.47 16.49
C GLU A 252 13.09 -14.96 16.41
N MET A 253 13.31 -13.79 15.80
CA MET A 253 14.63 -13.31 15.41
C MET A 253 14.96 -11.94 16.01
N PRO A 254 16.17 -11.73 16.57
CA PRO A 254 16.62 -10.41 16.99
C PRO A 254 16.66 -9.43 15.82
N GLY A 255 16.36 -8.15 16.09
CA GLY A 255 16.31 -7.11 15.06
C GLY A 255 17.63 -6.94 14.32
N THR A 256 18.76 -7.10 15.01
CA THR A 256 20.11 -7.05 14.40
C THR A 256 20.33 -8.13 13.33
N GLN A 257 19.75 -9.32 13.49
CA GLN A 257 19.84 -10.38 12.49
C GLN A 257 18.95 -10.09 11.28
N LEU A 258 17.78 -9.48 11.48
CA LEU A 258 16.94 -9.01 10.39
C LEU A 258 17.62 -7.91 9.57
N VAL A 259 18.22 -6.93 10.25
CA VAL A 259 18.97 -5.85 9.58
C VAL A 259 20.15 -6.40 8.78
N MET A 260 20.91 -7.35 9.34
CA MET A 260 22.00 -8.02 8.61
C MET A 260 21.49 -8.73 7.35
N ARG A 261 20.31 -9.37 7.43
CA ARG A 261 19.67 -9.99 6.25
C ARG A 261 19.29 -8.97 5.19
N MET A 262 18.66 -7.87 5.59
CA MET A 262 18.27 -6.80 4.67
C MET A 262 19.48 -6.13 4.03
N LEU A 263 20.56 -5.86 4.77
CA LEU A 263 21.80 -5.32 4.20
C LEU A 263 22.41 -6.25 3.14
N GLY A 264 22.37 -7.56 3.37
CA GLY A 264 22.84 -8.51 2.37
C GLY A 264 21.92 -8.65 1.16
N SER A 265 20.61 -8.43 1.34
CA SER A 265 19.65 -8.36 0.23
C SER A 265 19.86 -7.11 -0.63
N ILE A 266 19.95 -5.92 -0.03
CA ILE A 266 20.14 -4.65 -0.74
C ILE A 266 21.51 -4.62 -1.42
N GLY A 267 22.57 -4.93 -0.67
CA GLY A 267 23.95 -4.86 -1.16
C GLY A 267 24.39 -6.07 -1.98
N ARG A 268 23.55 -7.10 -2.14
CA ARG A 268 23.92 -8.41 -2.72
C ARG A 268 25.20 -8.97 -2.09
N LEU A 269 25.25 -8.96 -0.76
CA LEU A 269 26.40 -9.39 0.05
C LEU A 269 26.17 -10.77 0.66
N ASP A 270 27.22 -11.59 0.60
CA ASP A 270 27.20 -12.94 1.18
C ASP A 270 27.00 -12.89 2.71
N GLN A 271 25.91 -13.50 3.17
CA GLN A 271 25.51 -13.53 4.59
C GLN A 271 26.56 -14.19 5.49
N HIS A 272 27.29 -15.20 4.99
CA HIS A 272 28.33 -15.86 5.76
C HIS A 272 29.54 -14.96 5.94
N ARG A 273 29.95 -14.22 4.89
CA ARG A 273 31.06 -13.25 4.97
C ARG A 273 30.74 -12.09 5.89
N MET A 274 29.55 -11.51 5.78
CA MET A 274 29.12 -10.44 6.70
C MET A 274 29.12 -10.91 8.15
N ARG A 275 28.56 -12.10 8.42
CA ARG A 275 28.51 -12.65 9.79
C ARG A 275 29.88 -12.99 10.36
N THR A 276 30.83 -13.41 9.51
CA THR A 276 32.20 -13.75 9.94
C THR A 276 33.15 -12.55 9.94
N GLY A 277 32.70 -11.39 9.44
CA GLY A 277 33.53 -10.19 9.28
C GLY A 277 34.62 -10.32 8.21
N ARG A 278 34.54 -11.33 7.34
CA ARG A 278 35.52 -11.61 6.27
C ARG A 278 35.07 -11.01 4.94
N LEU A 279 34.87 -9.70 4.95
CA LEU A 279 34.49 -8.92 3.77
C LEU A 279 35.73 -8.69 2.88
N THR A 280 35.54 -8.77 1.57
CA THR A 280 36.58 -8.37 0.60
C THR A 280 36.57 -6.86 0.40
N ASP A 281 37.61 -6.31 -0.22
CA ASP A 281 37.68 -4.88 -0.56
C ASP A 281 36.52 -4.44 -1.47
N GLU A 282 35.96 -5.35 -2.28
CA GLU A 282 34.77 -5.13 -3.14
C GLU A 282 33.44 -5.15 -2.36
N ASP A 283 33.40 -5.82 -1.21
CA ASP A 283 32.18 -5.93 -0.40
C ASP A 283 31.93 -4.62 0.40
N TRP A 284 32.98 -3.87 0.74
CA TRP A 284 32.88 -2.63 1.53
C TRP A 284 32.08 -1.50 0.86
N PRO A 285 32.29 -1.18 -0.43
CA PRO A 285 31.47 -0.21 -1.15
C PRO A 285 29.98 -0.61 -1.17
N LYS A 286 29.68 -1.88 -1.44
CA LYS A 286 28.31 -2.41 -1.47
C LYS A 286 27.63 -2.33 -0.11
N LEU A 287 28.36 -2.64 0.96
CA LEU A 287 27.86 -2.51 2.33
C LEU A 287 27.57 -1.05 2.67
N THR A 288 28.46 -0.14 2.31
CA THR A 288 28.29 1.30 2.55
C THR A 288 27.05 1.83 1.84
N HIS A 289 26.86 1.46 0.56
CA HIS A 289 25.66 1.80 -0.20
C HIS A 289 24.39 1.24 0.43
N ALA A 290 24.38 -0.03 0.84
CA ALA A 290 23.23 -0.66 1.49
C ALA A 290 22.88 0.01 2.83
N VAL A 291 23.89 0.39 3.63
CA VAL A 291 23.68 1.13 4.89
C VAL A 291 23.08 2.51 4.63
N GLN A 292 23.52 3.22 3.60
CA GLN A 292 22.98 4.52 3.24
C GLN A 292 21.49 4.41 2.86
N LYS A 293 21.13 3.53 1.91
CA LYS A 293 19.73 3.27 1.53
C LYS A 293 18.87 2.89 2.74
N MET A 294 19.38 2.02 3.62
CA MET A 294 18.65 1.57 4.80
C MET A 294 18.46 2.68 5.84
N SER A 295 19.41 3.61 5.96
CA SER A 295 19.31 4.72 6.93
C SER A 295 18.23 5.73 6.57
N GLU A 296 17.88 5.82 5.29
CA GLU A 296 16.82 6.71 4.79
C GLU A 296 15.43 6.05 4.86
N ALA A 297 15.39 4.71 4.89
CA ALA A 297 14.16 3.94 4.90
C ALA A 297 13.44 3.95 6.27
N GLN A 298 12.10 4.01 6.22
CA GLN A 298 11.26 4.07 7.42
C GLN A 298 10.85 2.66 7.90
N ILE A 299 11.83 1.88 8.37
CA ILE A 299 11.60 0.53 8.93
C ILE A 299 11.69 0.54 10.45
N PHE A 300 10.64 0.10 11.13
CA PHE A 300 10.56 0.03 12.60
C PHE A 300 10.45 -1.42 13.06
N ILE A 301 11.43 -1.88 13.84
CA ILE A 301 11.49 -3.27 14.32
C ILE A 301 11.20 -3.33 15.82
N ASP A 302 10.27 -4.19 16.20
CA ASP A 302 9.96 -4.56 17.57
C ASP A 302 10.32 -6.04 17.79
N GLU A 303 11.34 -6.31 18.61
CA GLU A 303 11.83 -7.65 18.92
C GLU A 303 11.26 -8.24 20.22
N THR A 304 10.16 -7.67 20.72
CA THR A 304 9.51 -8.16 21.94
C THR A 304 8.91 -9.54 21.69
N GLY A 305 9.42 -10.56 22.39
CA GLY A 305 8.91 -11.93 22.31
C GLY A 305 7.56 -12.10 23.02
N GLY A 306 6.73 -13.02 22.51
CA GLY A 306 5.50 -13.44 23.19
C GLY A 306 4.39 -12.40 23.22
N LEU A 307 4.42 -11.38 22.36
CA LEU A 307 3.41 -10.31 22.33
C LEU A 307 2.01 -10.89 22.18
N ASN A 308 1.08 -10.38 22.98
CA ASN A 308 -0.34 -10.66 22.79
C ASN A 308 -0.92 -9.76 21.66
N PRO A 309 -2.06 -10.14 21.05
CA PRO A 309 -2.65 -9.36 19.96
C PRO A 309 -3.02 -7.91 20.34
N MET A 310 -3.35 -7.67 21.60
CA MET A 310 -3.75 -6.35 22.09
C MET A 310 -2.54 -5.39 22.18
N GLU A 311 -1.43 -5.88 22.72
CA GLU A 311 -0.15 -5.16 22.77
C GLU A 311 0.33 -4.82 21.37
N LEU A 312 0.32 -5.79 20.44
CA LEU A 312 0.70 -5.58 19.04
C LEU A 312 -0.16 -4.47 18.42
N ARG A 313 -1.48 -4.52 18.59
CA ARG A 313 -2.42 -3.49 18.10
C ARG A 313 -2.15 -2.11 18.72
N SER A 314 -1.88 -2.04 20.02
CA SER A 314 -1.55 -0.80 20.72
C SER A 314 -0.28 -0.15 20.17
N ARG A 315 0.76 -0.95 19.95
CA ARG A 315 2.05 -0.50 19.40
C ARG A 315 1.93 -0.09 17.93
N ALA A 316 1.24 -0.88 17.10
CA ALA A 316 0.99 -0.56 15.71
C ALA A 316 0.21 0.76 15.56
N ARG A 317 -0.85 0.98 16.35
CA ARG A 317 -1.60 2.24 16.38
C ARG A 317 -0.73 3.43 16.77
N ARG A 318 0.13 3.27 17.79
CA ARG A 318 1.02 4.33 18.24
C ARG A 318 1.98 4.75 17.12
N LEU A 319 2.57 3.77 16.43
CA LEU A 319 3.47 4.03 15.31
C LEU A 319 2.73 4.65 14.12
N ALA A 320 1.56 4.12 13.74
CA ALA A 320 0.74 4.69 12.68
C ALA A 320 0.40 6.16 12.93
N ARG A 321 0.09 6.55 14.18
CA ARG A 321 -0.12 7.97 14.54
C ARG A 321 1.12 8.84 14.43
N GLN A 322 2.31 8.28 14.67
CA GLN A 322 3.57 9.02 14.55
C GLN A 322 3.96 9.24 13.10
N CYS A 323 3.73 8.25 12.24
CA CYS A 323 4.09 8.28 10.82
C CYS A 323 2.95 8.79 9.92
N GLY A 324 1.74 8.98 10.44
CA GLY A 324 0.53 9.32 9.68
C GLY A 324 -0.15 8.08 9.09
N LYS A 325 0.54 7.34 8.21
CA LYS A 325 0.06 6.08 7.62
C LYS A 325 1.20 5.07 7.52
N LEU A 326 0.93 3.81 7.83
CA LEU A 326 1.86 2.71 7.57
C LEU A 326 1.60 2.13 6.18
N GLY A 327 2.65 1.74 5.46
CA GLY A 327 2.54 1.01 4.19
C GLY A 327 2.35 -0.48 4.37
N LEU A 328 2.91 -1.06 5.44
CA LEU A 328 2.87 -2.50 5.70
C LEU A 328 3.16 -2.82 7.17
N ILE A 329 2.50 -3.86 7.70
CA ILE A 329 2.84 -4.48 8.99
C ILE A 329 3.25 -5.94 8.75
N ILE A 330 4.40 -6.36 9.28
CA ILE A 330 4.92 -7.73 9.20
C ILE A 330 4.97 -8.33 10.60
N VAL A 331 4.46 -9.55 10.76
CA VAL A 331 4.46 -10.30 12.04
C VAL A 331 5.13 -11.66 11.85
N ASP A 332 6.29 -11.88 12.48
CA ASP A 332 7.11 -13.10 12.41
C ASP A 332 7.23 -13.80 13.77
N TYR A 333 6.56 -14.92 14.05
CA TYR A 333 5.48 -15.61 13.34
C TYR A 333 4.31 -15.87 14.31
N LEU A 334 3.10 -16.06 13.79
CA LEU A 334 1.85 -16.07 14.57
C LEU A 334 1.86 -17.02 15.76
N GLN A 335 2.46 -18.21 15.59
CA GLN A 335 2.47 -19.23 16.62
C GLN A 335 3.43 -18.93 17.80
N LEU A 336 4.11 -17.77 17.84
CA LEU A 336 4.83 -17.32 19.04
C LEU A 336 4.05 -16.29 19.87
N MET A 337 2.89 -15.84 19.38
CA MET A 337 2.02 -14.94 20.14
C MET A 337 1.35 -15.68 21.30
N SER A 338 1.27 -15.01 22.44
CA SER A 338 0.53 -15.48 23.61
C SER A 338 -0.93 -15.01 23.51
N ALA A 339 -1.88 -15.91 23.81
CA ALA A 339 -3.27 -15.51 23.97
C ALA A 339 -3.46 -14.90 25.37
N SER A 340 -4.44 -14.00 25.48
CA SER A 340 -4.80 -13.31 26.72
C SER A 340 -5.29 -14.27 27.82
N SER A 341 -5.72 -15.48 27.44
CA SER A 341 -6.39 -16.48 28.28
C SER A 341 -5.50 -17.70 28.51
N THR A 342 -5.04 -17.94 29.74
CA THR A 342 -4.26 -19.14 30.08
C THR A 342 -5.17 -20.39 30.14
N GLY A 343 -4.95 -21.38 29.27
CA GLY A 343 -5.57 -22.72 29.37
C GLY A 343 -6.53 -23.13 28.25
N GLU A 344 -6.66 -22.34 27.19
CA GLU A 344 -7.49 -22.71 26.04
C GLU A 344 -6.78 -23.66 25.05
N ASN A 345 -7.58 -24.31 24.20
CA ASN A 345 -7.05 -25.15 23.12
C ASN A 345 -6.30 -24.26 22.12
N ARG A 346 -5.10 -24.67 21.69
CA ARG A 346 -4.21 -23.88 20.81
C ARG A 346 -4.90 -23.37 19.54
N ALA A 347 -5.86 -24.14 19.02
CA ALA A 347 -6.65 -23.73 17.86
C ALA A 347 -7.52 -22.49 18.12
N THR A 348 -8.06 -22.35 19.33
CA THR A 348 -8.86 -21.19 19.75
C THR A 348 -7.98 -19.94 19.86
N GLU A 349 -6.80 -20.07 20.47
CA GLU A 349 -5.82 -18.99 20.59
C GLU A 349 -5.42 -18.44 19.22
N ILE A 350 -5.08 -19.32 18.27
CA ILE A 350 -4.73 -18.93 16.91
C ILE A 350 -5.91 -18.27 16.19
N SER A 351 -7.14 -18.71 16.48
CA SER A 351 -8.35 -18.08 15.93
C SER A 351 -8.55 -16.67 16.46
N GLU A 352 -8.31 -16.42 17.75
CA GLU A 352 -8.35 -15.08 18.34
C GLU A 352 -7.28 -14.16 17.72
N ILE A 353 -6.05 -14.65 17.61
CA ILE A 353 -4.92 -13.92 17.00
C ILE A 353 -5.26 -13.51 15.56
N SER A 354 -5.70 -14.47 14.74
CA SER A 354 -6.05 -14.26 13.34
C SER A 354 -7.13 -13.18 13.16
N ARG A 355 -8.21 -13.27 13.94
CA ARG A 355 -9.30 -12.27 13.93
C ARG A 355 -8.83 -10.89 14.39
N SER A 356 -7.98 -10.85 15.42
CA SER A 356 -7.42 -9.60 15.94
C SER A 356 -6.55 -8.91 14.89
N LEU A 357 -5.70 -9.65 14.19
CA LEU A 357 -4.86 -9.11 13.10
C LEU A 357 -5.69 -8.66 11.91
N LYS A 358 -6.72 -9.42 11.52
CA LYS A 358 -7.65 -8.98 10.46
C LYS A 358 -8.39 -7.70 10.84
N SER A 359 -8.77 -7.58 12.12
CA SER A 359 -9.41 -6.37 12.65
C SER A 359 -8.44 -5.19 12.68
N LEU A 360 -7.17 -5.41 13.05
CA LEU A 360 -6.11 -4.42 13.00
C LEU A 360 -5.88 -3.90 11.58
N ALA A 361 -5.78 -4.81 10.60
CA ALA A 361 -5.61 -4.47 9.20
C ALA A 361 -6.72 -3.53 8.73
N LYS A 362 -7.99 -3.91 9.00
CA LYS A 362 -9.18 -3.12 8.62
C LYS A 362 -9.25 -1.77 9.33
N GLU A 363 -8.86 -1.74 10.60
CA GLU A 363 -8.94 -0.51 11.39
C GLU A 363 -7.91 0.53 10.94
N LEU A 364 -6.67 0.09 10.67
CA LEU A 364 -5.60 1.00 10.25
C LEU A 364 -5.62 1.28 8.75
N ASP A 365 -6.38 0.52 7.96
CA ASP A 365 -6.33 0.52 6.49
C ASP A 365 -4.92 0.24 5.96
N VAL A 366 -4.29 -0.81 6.49
CA VAL A 366 -2.91 -1.21 6.18
C VAL A 366 -2.87 -2.72 5.90
N PRO A 367 -2.13 -3.19 4.87
CA PRO A 367 -1.91 -4.62 4.67
C PRO A 367 -1.08 -5.21 5.82
N VAL A 368 -1.48 -6.38 6.29
CA VAL A 368 -0.78 -7.11 7.37
C VAL A 368 -0.27 -8.44 6.82
N ILE A 369 1.05 -8.62 6.78
CA ILE A 369 1.68 -9.92 6.49
C ILE A 369 1.92 -10.66 7.80
N ALA A 370 1.33 -11.84 7.90
CA ALA A 370 1.51 -12.75 9.02
C ALA A 370 2.20 -14.04 8.59
N LEU A 371 3.33 -14.36 9.22
CA LEU A 371 4.07 -15.57 8.94
C LEU A 371 3.48 -16.76 9.70
N SER A 372 3.31 -17.89 9.02
CA SER A 372 2.79 -19.12 9.61
C SER A 372 3.62 -20.34 9.23
N GLN A 373 3.85 -21.23 10.19
CA GLN A 373 4.51 -22.50 9.93
C GLN A 373 3.50 -23.60 9.55
N LEU A 374 3.87 -24.44 8.57
CA LEU A 374 3.08 -25.59 8.14
C LEU A 374 3.33 -26.84 8.99
N ASN A 375 2.32 -27.72 9.06
CA ASN A 375 2.43 -28.99 9.76
C ASN A 375 3.53 -29.90 9.15
N ARG A 376 4.16 -30.72 9.99
CA ARG A 376 5.22 -31.68 9.60
C ARG A 376 4.68 -32.81 8.72
N GLY A 377 3.38 -33.13 8.80
CA GLY A 377 2.74 -34.17 7.98
C GLY A 377 2.89 -33.96 6.48
N LEU A 378 3.10 -32.71 6.04
CA LEU A 378 3.39 -32.38 4.64
C LEU A 378 4.58 -33.18 4.08
N GLU A 379 5.62 -33.42 4.88
CA GLU A 379 6.86 -34.09 4.43
C GLU A 379 6.68 -35.58 4.13
N GLN A 380 5.58 -36.18 4.60
CA GLN A 380 5.24 -37.58 4.35
C GLN A 380 4.51 -37.78 3.02
N ARG A 381 4.02 -36.70 2.39
CA ARG A 381 3.32 -36.77 1.11
C ARG A 381 4.31 -36.92 -0.04
N PRO A 382 3.98 -37.68 -1.11
CA PRO A 382 4.81 -37.76 -2.30
C PRO A 382 5.02 -36.39 -2.96
N ASN A 383 3.94 -35.60 -3.05
CA ASN A 383 4.00 -34.20 -3.46
C ASN A 383 4.11 -33.31 -2.22
N LYS A 384 5.26 -32.64 -2.08
CA LYS A 384 5.59 -31.77 -0.95
C LYS A 384 5.15 -30.32 -1.15
N ARG A 385 4.46 -29.99 -2.25
CA ARG A 385 3.85 -28.67 -2.43
C ARG A 385 2.77 -28.46 -1.36
N PRO A 386 2.84 -27.35 -0.60
CA PRO A 386 1.83 -27.05 0.41
C PRO A 386 0.44 -26.89 -0.18
N VAL A 387 -0.56 -27.25 0.61
CA VAL A 387 -1.98 -27.02 0.33
C VAL A 387 -2.64 -26.47 1.59
N MET A 388 -3.87 -25.94 1.45
CA MET A 388 -4.62 -25.32 2.54
C MET A 388 -4.71 -26.19 3.81
N SER A 389 -4.89 -27.51 3.66
CA SER A 389 -4.98 -28.44 4.79
C SER A 389 -3.69 -28.54 5.63
N ASP A 390 -2.54 -28.05 5.14
CA ASP A 390 -1.27 -28.08 5.87
C ASP A 390 -1.15 -26.99 6.95
N LEU A 391 -2.07 -26.02 6.97
CA LEU A 391 -2.24 -25.02 8.03
C LEU A 391 -2.92 -25.60 9.29
N ARG A 392 -3.04 -26.93 9.40
CA ARG A 392 -3.75 -27.66 10.46
C ARG A 392 -3.41 -27.12 11.87
N GLU A 393 -4.45 -27.00 12.70
CA GLU A 393 -4.56 -26.22 13.97
C GLU A 393 -5.13 -24.80 13.80
N SER A 394 -5.33 -24.33 12.56
CA SER A 394 -5.71 -22.94 12.30
C SER A 394 -6.76 -22.75 11.20
N GLY A 395 -7.86 -23.50 11.25
CA GLY A 395 -8.99 -23.32 10.31
C GLY A 395 -9.53 -21.88 10.28
N ALA A 396 -9.35 -21.12 11.36
CA ALA A 396 -9.67 -19.69 11.40
C ALA A 396 -8.71 -18.83 10.57
N ILE A 397 -7.40 -19.14 10.52
CA ILE A 397 -6.45 -18.43 9.64
C ILE A 397 -6.90 -18.57 8.19
N GLU A 398 -7.28 -19.78 7.78
CA GLU A 398 -7.80 -20.02 6.44
C GLU A 398 -9.05 -19.17 6.16
N GLN A 399 -9.94 -18.98 7.12
CA GLN A 399 -11.17 -18.21 6.93
C GLN A 399 -10.92 -16.70 6.91
N ASP A 400 -10.12 -16.20 7.85
CA ASP A 400 -9.91 -14.77 8.09
C ASP A 400 -8.95 -14.13 7.09
N ALA A 401 -7.92 -14.86 6.62
CA ALA A 401 -6.97 -14.36 5.64
C ALA A 401 -7.66 -14.04 4.30
N ASP A 402 -7.20 -12.98 3.65
CA ASP A 402 -7.66 -12.60 2.30
C ASP A 402 -6.78 -13.27 1.25
N VAL A 403 -5.47 -13.29 1.51
CA VAL A 403 -4.45 -13.90 0.64
C VAL A 403 -3.63 -14.90 1.44
N ILE A 404 -3.37 -16.08 0.88
CA ILE A 404 -2.49 -17.09 1.46
C ILE A 404 -1.43 -17.49 0.43
N LEU A 405 -0.18 -17.22 0.77
CA LEU A 405 1.00 -17.52 -0.04
C LEU A 405 1.76 -18.68 0.60
N PHE A 406 1.95 -19.76 -0.15
CA PHE A 406 2.79 -20.87 0.26
C PHE A 406 4.13 -20.83 -0.45
N ILE A 407 5.22 -20.96 0.30
CA ILE A 407 6.57 -21.04 -0.26
C ILE A 407 6.97 -22.50 -0.44
N TYR A 408 7.34 -22.87 -1.66
CA TYR A 408 7.91 -24.17 -2.00
C TYR A 408 9.23 -23.98 -2.75
N ARG A 409 10.28 -24.66 -2.28
CA ARG A 409 11.58 -24.73 -2.96
C ARG A 409 11.95 -26.18 -3.16
N ASP A 410 12.01 -26.62 -4.42
CA ASP A 410 12.22 -28.02 -4.75
C ASP A 410 13.63 -28.49 -4.35
N GLU A 411 14.64 -27.63 -4.51
CA GLU A 411 16.04 -27.90 -4.16
C GLU A 411 16.27 -28.27 -2.67
N VAL A 412 15.37 -27.86 -1.77
CA VAL A 412 15.47 -28.18 -0.34
C VAL A 412 15.13 -29.65 -0.09
N TYR A 413 14.26 -30.23 -0.92
CA TYR A 413 13.85 -31.62 -0.83
C TYR A 413 14.59 -32.54 -1.80
N ASN A 414 15.01 -32.00 -2.93
CA ASN A 414 15.64 -32.70 -4.03
C ASN A 414 16.98 -32.03 -4.39
N PRO A 415 18.12 -32.51 -3.85
CA PRO A 415 19.43 -31.91 -4.09
C PRO A 415 19.86 -31.87 -5.56
N ASP A 416 19.28 -32.73 -6.41
CA ASP A 416 19.56 -32.82 -7.85
C ASP A 416 18.49 -32.13 -8.71
N SER A 417 17.62 -31.30 -8.11
CA SER A 417 16.58 -30.58 -8.83
C SER A 417 17.15 -29.75 -9.98
N LEU A 418 16.45 -29.76 -11.12
CA LEU A 418 16.79 -28.90 -12.27
C LEU A 418 16.38 -27.45 -12.03
N ASP A 419 15.46 -27.20 -11.08
CA ASP A 419 14.93 -25.88 -10.73
C ASP A 419 15.71 -25.25 -9.55
N LYS A 420 17.03 -25.48 -9.45
CA LYS A 420 17.87 -24.87 -8.41
C LYS A 420 17.83 -23.35 -8.48
N GLY A 421 17.78 -22.71 -7.32
CA GLY A 421 17.63 -21.26 -7.21
C GLY A 421 16.25 -20.76 -7.63
N THR A 422 15.26 -21.62 -7.88
CA THR A 422 13.86 -21.22 -8.12
C THR A 422 13.02 -21.49 -6.87
N ALA A 423 12.14 -20.54 -6.54
CA ALA A 423 11.11 -20.69 -5.52
C ALA A 423 9.72 -20.53 -6.15
N GLU A 424 8.82 -21.44 -5.83
CA GLU A 424 7.40 -21.34 -6.17
C GLU A 424 6.67 -20.66 -5.00
N ILE A 425 6.06 -19.52 -5.28
CA ILE A 425 5.11 -18.84 -4.40
C ILE A 425 3.71 -19.23 -4.86
N ILE A 426 3.10 -20.19 -4.17
CA ILE A 426 1.79 -20.72 -4.50
C ILE A 426 0.73 -19.88 -3.81
N ILE A 427 -0.04 -19.11 -4.57
CA ILE A 427 -1.23 -18.41 -4.08
C ILE A 427 -2.32 -19.47 -3.85
N GLY A 428 -2.44 -19.94 -2.61
CA GLY A 428 -3.40 -20.97 -2.21
C GLY A 428 -4.81 -20.41 -1.99
N LYS A 429 -4.90 -19.12 -1.61
CA LYS A 429 -6.14 -18.37 -1.47
C LYS A 429 -5.92 -16.93 -1.89
N GLN A 430 -6.88 -16.37 -2.60
CA GLN A 430 -6.98 -14.95 -2.94
C GLN A 430 -8.46 -14.62 -3.07
N ARG A 431 -8.95 -13.64 -2.30
CA ARG A 431 -10.37 -13.23 -2.32
C ARG A 431 -10.72 -12.36 -3.53
N ASN A 432 -9.76 -11.60 -4.03
CA ASN A 432 -9.98 -10.51 -4.99
C ASN A 432 -9.37 -10.78 -6.38
N GLY A 433 -8.94 -12.02 -6.66
CA GLY A 433 -8.12 -12.32 -7.83
C GLY A 433 -7.85 -13.82 -8.02
N PRO A 434 -7.04 -14.19 -9.03
CA PRO A 434 -6.73 -15.58 -9.35
C PRO A 434 -5.83 -16.25 -8.30
N ILE A 435 -5.88 -17.58 -8.28
CA ILE A 435 -4.96 -18.45 -7.52
C ILE A 435 -3.99 -19.14 -8.48
N GLY A 436 -2.84 -19.58 -7.98
CA GLY A 436 -1.85 -20.29 -8.78
C GLY A 436 -0.42 -20.11 -8.32
N PRO A 437 0.53 -20.86 -8.90
CA PRO A 437 1.95 -20.71 -8.63
C PRO A 437 2.56 -19.53 -9.39
N VAL A 438 3.27 -18.68 -8.67
CA VAL A 438 4.20 -17.68 -9.20
C VAL A 438 5.61 -18.18 -8.97
N ARG A 439 6.51 -18.02 -9.94
CA ARG A 439 7.93 -18.36 -9.77
C ARG A 439 8.70 -17.11 -9.39
N LEU A 440 9.69 -17.27 -8.52
CA LEU A 440 10.68 -16.26 -8.16
C LEU A 440 12.07 -16.90 -8.17
N THR A 441 13.10 -16.07 -8.34
CA THR A 441 14.50 -16.49 -8.19
C THR A 441 14.92 -16.35 -6.74
N PHE A 442 15.47 -17.39 -6.11
CA PHE A 442 15.98 -17.35 -4.75
C PHE A 442 17.52 -17.36 -4.72
N LEU A 443 18.10 -16.22 -4.36
CA LEU A 443 19.54 -16.02 -4.19
C LEU A 443 19.92 -16.33 -2.74
N GLY A 444 20.11 -17.62 -2.46
CA GLY A 444 20.40 -18.14 -1.12
C GLY A 444 21.55 -17.44 -0.36
N PRO A 445 22.73 -17.20 -0.99
CA PRO A 445 23.84 -16.51 -0.33
C PRO A 445 23.50 -15.12 0.21
N TYR A 446 22.53 -14.44 -0.39
CA TYR A 446 22.13 -13.06 -0.08
C TYR A 446 20.81 -12.99 0.70
N THR A 447 20.16 -14.14 0.94
CA THR A 447 18.80 -14.23 1.50
C THR A 447 17.80 -13.35 0.74
N LYS A 448 17.90 -13.31 -0.59
CA LYS A 448 17.10 -12.43 -1.46
C LYS A 448 16.22 -13.26 -2.40
N PHE A 449 14.95 -12.87 -2.50
CA PHE A 449 14.08 -13.22 -3.62
C PHE A 449 14.16 -12.13 -4.68
N ASP A 450 14.23 -12.53 -5.94
CA ASP A 450 14.23 -11.65 -7.11
C ASP A 450 13.14 -12.09 -8.09
N ASN A 451 12.79 -11.22 -9.03
CA ASN A 451 11.87 -11.57 -10.12
C ASN A 451 12.41 -12.80 -10.89
N TYR A 452 11.50 -13.64 -11.40
CA TYR A 452 11.91 -14.87 -12.04
C TYR A 452 12.67 -14.58 -13.34
N GLN A 453 13.92 -15.01 -13.38
CA GLN A 453 14.73 -15.02 -14.59
C GLN A 453 14.95 -16.48 -14.98
N GLN A 454 14.51 -16.86 -16.18
CA GLN A 454 14.68 -18.24 -16.66
C GLN A 454 16.17 -18.51 -16.84
N ALA A 455 16.75 -19.34 -15.98
CA ALA A 455 18.20 -19.51 -15.88
C ALA A 455 18.83 -20.02 -17.18
N ALA A 456 19.51 -19.13 -17.90
CA ALA A 456 20.78 -19.45 -18.51
C ALA A 456 21.87 -19.28 -17.42
N VAL A 457 22.64 -20.34 -17.18
CA VAL A 457 23.89 -20.40 -16.37
C VAL A 457 23.76 -20.73 -14.87
N LEU A 458 24.06 -21.99 -14.54
CA LEU A 458 24.83 -22.37 -13.36
C LEU A 458 25.84 -23.46 -13.73
N CYS A 459 26.80 -23.09 -14.59
CA CYS A 459 28.05 -23.82 -14.78
C CYS A 459 29.22 -22.84 -14.81
N ARG A 460 29.56 -22.28 -13.64
CA ARG A 460 30.82 -21.56 -13.41
C ARG A 460 31.32 -21.74 -11.97
N THR A 461 31.43 -22.98 -11.49
CA THR A 461 32.37 -23.29 -10.38
C THR A 461 32.62 -24.81 -10.21
N VAL A 462 33.34 -25.46 -11.13
CA VAL A 462 34.20 -26.63 -10.77
C VAL A 462 35.35 -26.72 -11.77
N SER A 463 36.59 -26.52 -11.31
CA SER A 463 37.80 -26.97 -11.99
C SER A 463 37.99 -28.47 -11.78
N VAL A 464 37.81 -29.31 -12.82
CA VAL A 464 38.57 -30.56 -13.05
C VAL A 464 38.57 -30.88 -14.56
N HIS A 465 39.76 -31.20 -15.08
CA HIS A 465 40.10 -31.66 -16.44
C HIS A 465 39.13 -32.67 -17.09
N VAL A 466 39.08 -32.68 -18.44
CA VAL A 466 39.54 -33.81 -19.28
C VAL A 466 39.70 -33.37 -20.75
N LEU A 467 40.90 -33.64 -21.26
CA LEU A 467 41.36 -33.70 -22.64
C LEU A 467 40.62 -34.80 -23.42
N CYS A 468 40.16 -34.56 -24.67
CA CYS A 468 39.69 -35.50 -25.73
C CYS A 468 38.43 -34.89 -26.40
N ILE A 469 38.32 -34.57 -27.69
CA ILE A 469 38.90 -35.11 -28.92
C ILE A 469 38.92 -33.97 -29.95
N ALA A 470 40.09 -33.74 -30.53
CA ALA A 470 40.22 -33.19 -31.87
C ALA A 470 40.51 -34.37 -32.81
N HIS A 471 39.56 -34.73 -33.67
CA HIS A 471 39.69 -35.44 -34.96
C HIS A 471 38.40 -36.23 -35.24
N ILE A 472 37.63 -35.77 -36.23
CA ILE A 472 37.17 -36.53 -37.40
C ILE A 472 36.36 -35.55 -38.25
N GLY A 473 36.83 -35.32 -39.47
CA GLY A 473 36.12 -34.58 -40.51
C GLY A 473 35.08 -35.44 -41.22
N ASP A 474 34.29 -34.72 -42.03
CA ASP A 474 33.48 -35.17 -43.17
C ASP A 474 32.48 -36.32 -42.95
N ALA A 475 31.19 -35.97 -42.89
CA ALA A 475 30.26 -36.12 -44.02
C ALA A 475 28.79 -36.12 -43.57
N GLN A 476 27.98 -35.36 -44.31
CA GLN A 476 26.51 -35.46 -44.45
C GLN A 476 25.60 -35.01 -43.28
N GLY A 477 25.22 -33.73 -43.34
CA GLY A 477 23.84 -33.35 -43.62
C GLY A 477 22.84 -33.39 -42.47
N PHE A 478 22.71 -32.27 -41.74
CA PHE A 478 21.42 -31.85 -41.20
C PHE A 478 21.26 -30.33 -41.39
N MET A 479 20.22 -29.95 -42.13
CA MET A 479 19.82 -28.56 -42.38
C MET A 479 19.41 -27.87 -41.06
N PHE A 480 20.25 -26.97 -40.55
CA PHE A 480 19.87 -26.02 -39.49
C PHE A 480 20.45 -24.61 -39.72
N GLY A 481 20.59 -24.22 -40.99
CA GLY A 481 21.21 -22.94 -41.38
C GLY A 481 20.24 -21.84 -41.84
N ARG A 482 18.96 -21.83 -41.42
CA ARG A 482 17.98 -20.86 -41.97
C ARG A 482 16.98 -20.22 -41.00
N PHE A 483 17.18 -20.30 -39.69
CA PHE A 483 16.28 -19.64 -38.73
C PHE A 483 17.02 -19.15 -37.49
N MET A 484 17.82 -18.09 -37.63
CA MET A 484 18.14 -17.18 -36.53
C MET A 484 18.27 -15.77 -37.12
N PRO A 485 17.43 -14.79 -36.74
CA PRO A 485 17.74 -13.39 -37.00
C PRO A 485 18.98 -13.03 -36.19
N THR A 486 20.01 -12.51 -36.86
CA THR A 486 21.24 -12.01 -36.24
C THR A 486 20.95 -10.77 -35.38
N GLU A 487 21.70 -10.58 -34.29
CA GLU A 487 21.65 -9.50 -33.28
C GLU A 487 21.30 -8.08 -33.79
N GLY A 488 21.54 -7.76 -35.06
CA GLY A 488 21.25 -6.46 -35.68
C GLY A 488 19.78 -6.03 -35.73
N LYS A 489 18.81 -6.96 -35.62
CA LYS A 489 17.40 -6.60 -35.83
C LYS A 489 16.83 -5.69 -34.74
N PHE A 490 17.32 -5.77 -33.50
CA PHE A 490 16.92 -4.84 -32.43
C PHE A 490 17.43 -3.42 -32.68
N PHE A 491 18.70 -3.29 -33.04
CA PHE A 491 19.29 -1.98 -33.36
C PHE A 491 18.65 -1.34 -34.59
N GLU A 492 18.22 -2.13 -35.59
CA GLU A 492 17.43 -1.62 -36.72
C GLU A 492 16.09 -1.03 -36.26
N ILE A 493 15.39 -1.71 -35.33
CA ILE A 493 14.13 -1.22 -34.74
C ILE A 493 14.38 0.05 -33.94
N PHE A 494 15.38 0.09 -33.06
CA PHE A 494 15.70 1.30 -32.27
C PHE A 494 16.01 2.50 -33.16
N ASN A 495 16.82 2.30 -34.21
CA ASN A 495 17.13 3.36 -35.16
C ASN A 495 15.90 3.84 -35.94
N ALA A 496 15.04 2.92 -36.36
CA ALA A 496 13.79 3.26 -37.03
C ALA A 496 12.82 4.02 -36.10
N HIS A 497 12.78 3.65 -34.82
CA HIS A 497 11.96 4.29 -33.81
C HIS A 497 12.47 5.70 -33.48
N ALA A 498 13.77 5.84 -33.22
CA ALA A 498 14.41 7.14 -33.00
C ALA A 498 14.22 8.09 -34.19
N LYS A 499 14.17 7.55 -35.42
CA LYS A 499 13.82 8.34 -36.59
C LYS A 499 12.37 8.84 -36.56
N CYS A 500 11.41 8.02 -36.13
CA CYS A 500 10.02 8.47 -35.98
C CYS A 500 9.93 9.63 -34.97
N MET A 501 10.70 9.58 -33.87
CA MET A 501 10.79 10.68 -32.89
C MET A 501 11.31 11.99 -33.50
N VAL A 502 12.39 11.92 -34.28
CA VAL A 502 12.94 13.10 -34.98
C VAL A 502 11.95 13.63 -36.03
N ASP A 503 11.34 12.75 -36.82
CA ASP A 503 10.37 13.13 -37.84
C ASP A 503 9.11 13.77 -37.18
N ALA A 504 8.65 13.26 -36.03
CA ALA A 504 7.53 13.81 -35.27
C ALA A 504 7.86 15.16 -34.62
N SER A 505 9.02 15.30 -33.97
CA SER A 505 9.44 16.58 -33.37
C SER A 505 9.60 17.69 -34.40
N LEU A 506 10.06 17.37 -35.62
CA LEU A 506 10.11 18.31 -36.74
C LEU A 506 8.71 18.74 -37.19
N GLU A 507 7.76 17.81 -37.27
CA GLU A 507 6.37 18.14 -37.60
C GLU A 507 5.69 18.92 -36.47
N LEU A 508 6.05 18.67 -35.21
CA LEU A 508 5.58 19.44 -34.06
C LEU A 508 6.11 20.88 -34.07
N GLU A 509 7.39 21.09 -34.36
CA GLU A 509 7.97 22.43 -34.53
C GLU A 509 7.24 23.18 -35.67
N ARG A 510 7.03 22.52 -36.82
CA ARG A 510 6.27 23.10 -37.95
C ARG A 510 4.81 23.40 -37.60
N LEU A 511 4.16 22.55 -36.79
CA LEU A 511 2.79 22.77 -36.32
C LEU A 511 2.70 24.07 -35.53
N ILE A 512 3.68 24.34 -34.68
CA ILE A 512 3.76 25.56 -33.86
C ILE A 512 4.08 26.76 -34.77
N GLU A 513 5.01 26.63 -35.72
CA GLU A 513 5.38 27.71 -36.64
C GLU A 513 4.27 28.09 -37.65
N ASP A 514 3.49 27.11 -38.14
CA ASP A 514 2.48 27.27 -39.20
C ASP A 514 1.08 26.79 -38.74
N LEU A 515 0.52 27.50 -37.76
CA LEU A 515 -0.83 27.24 -37.23
C LEU A 515 -1.94 27.09 -38.29
N PRO A 516 -1.97 27.86 -39.40
CA PRO A 516 -2.94 27.66 -40.48
C PRO A 516 -2.96 26.24 -41.08
N ASN A 517 -1.82 25.55 -41.06
CA ASN A 517 -1.68 24.17 -41.52
C ASN A 517 -1.48 23.17 -40.36
N ALA A 518 -1.78 23.58 -39.12
CA ALA A 518 -1.57 22.76 -37.92
C ALA A 518 -2.23 21.37 -38.01
N GLU A 519 -3.39 21.26 -38.65
CA GLU A 519 -4.08 19.97 -38.80
C GLU A 519 -3.29 18.96 -39.65
N VAL A 520 -2.58 19.44 -40.69
CA VAL A 520 -1.73 18.57 -41.53
C VAL A 520 -0.52 18.10 -40.73
N HIS A 521 0.13 19.02 -40.01
CA HIS A 521 1.29 18.67 -39.18
C HIS A 521 0.91 17.75 -38.01
N LYS A 522 -0.26 17.98 -37.39
CA LYS A 522 -0.81 17.08 -36.36
C LYS A 522 -1.00 15.67 -36.91
N GLN A 523 -1.62 15.54 -38.09
CA GLN A 523 -1.79 14.23 -38.73
C GLN A 523 -0.45 13.55 -39.03
N ASN A 524 0.59 14.31 -39.35
CA ASN A 524 1.93 13.76 -39.55
C ASN A 524 2.60 13.33 -38.23
N VAL A 525 2.40 14.06 -37.12
CA VAL A 525 2.83 13.63 -35.78
C VAL A 525 2.17 12.30 -35.42
N GLN A 526 0.83 12.21 -35.55
CA GLN A 526 0.07 10.97 -35.31
C GLN A 526 0.47 9.82 -36.24
N ALA A 527 0.87 10.13 -37.48
CA ALA A 527 1.34 9.10 -38.40
C ALA A 527 2.71 8.52 -37.98
N ASN A 528 3.57 9.34 -37.35
CA ASN A 528 4.86 8.91 -36.83
C ASN A 528 4.71 8.14 -35.50
N GLU A 529 3.85 8.59 -34.60
CA GLU A 529 3.45 7.87 -33.37
C GLU A 529 2.97 6.45 -33.75
N LYS A 530 1.95 6.34 -34.58
CA LYS A 530 1.40 5.04 -35.01
C LYS A 530 2.39 4.13 -35.74
N ARG A 531 3.46 4.70 -36.30
CA ARG A 531 4.55 3.94 -36.91
C ARG A 531 5.52 3.42 -35.85
N ALA A 532 5.85 4.24 -34.87
CA ALA A 532 6.65 3.87 -33.71
C ALA A 532 5.96 2.80 -32.87
N ASP A 533 4.68 2.96 -32.62
CA ASP A 533 3.79 2.02 -31.93
C ASP A 533 3.89 0.57 -32.51
N LYS A 534 3.95 0.48 -33.86
CA LYS A 534 4.21 -0.79 -34.56
C LYS A 534 5.62 -1.33 -34.37
N LEU A 535 6.63 -0.46 -34.31
CA LEU A 535 8.02 -0.83 -34.05
C LEU A 535 8.20 -1.28 -32.60
N THR A 536 7.54 -0.63 -31.65
CA THR A 536 7.46 -1.00 -30.23
C THR A 536 6.85 -2.39 -30.10
N HIS A 537 5.70 -2.62 -30.73
CA HIS A 537 5.09 -3.95 -30.79
C HIS A 537 6.01 -4.99 -31.44
N GLU A 538 6.64 -4.67 -32.58
CA GLU A 538 7.60 -5.58 -33.24
C GLU A 538 8.78 -5.91 -32.32
N CYS A 539 9.30 -4.93 -31.58
CA CYS A 539 10.40 -5.09 -30.62
C CYS A 539 10.01 -6.05 -29.50
N ILE A 540 8.85 -5.83 -28.87
CA ILE A 540 8.32 -6.66 -27.78
C ILE A 540 8.06 -8.08 -28.26
N ASP A 541 7.47 -8.23 -29.44
CA ASP A 541 7.28 -9.54 -30.08
C ASP A 541 8.60 -10.26 -30.34
N LEU A 542 9.63 -9.51 -30.74
CA LEU A 542 10.96 -10.04 -30.97
C LEU A 542 11.65 -10.44 -29.66
N LEU A 543 11.49 -9.65 -28.59
CA LEU A 543 11.93 -10.00 -27.23
C LEU A 543 11.30 -11.30 -26.75
N HIS A 544 10.02 -11.54 -27.05
CA HIS A 544 9.34 -12.79 -26.70
C HIS A 544 9.83 -14.00 -27.49
N LYS A 545 10.26 -13.80 -28.73
CA LYS A 545 10.65 -14.89 -29.66
C LYS A 545 12.15 -15.21 -29.61
N MET A 546 12.99 -14.28 -29.20
CA MET A 546 14.46 -14.45 -29.19
C MET A 546 14.95 -14.96 -27.82
N PHE A 547 15.74 -16.03 -27.86
CA PHE A 547 16.37 -16.61 -26.66
C PHE A 547 17.66 -15.90 -26.25
N ILE A 548 18.28 -15.14 -27.15
CA ILE A 548 19.50 -14.36 -26.92
C ILE A 548 19.25 -12.96 -27.49
N THR A 549 19.42 -11.94 -26.65
CA THR A 549 19.26 -10.53 -26.99
C THR A 549 20.63 -9.83 -26.94
N PRO A 550 20.85 -8.77 -27.73
CA PRO A 550 22.14 -8.07 -27.78
C PRO A 550 22.41 -7.19 -26.55
N LEU A 551 21.36 -6.82 -25.82
CA LEU A 551 21.37 -6.07 -24.57
C LEU A 551 20.49 -6.81 -23.55
N ASP A 552 20.50 -6.37 -22.29
CA ASP A 552 19.59 -6.92 -21.29
C ASP A 552 18.14 -6.73 -21.72
N ARG A 553 17.29 -7.72 -21.43
CA ARG A 553 15.91 -7.74 -21.91
C ARG A 553 15.09 -6.60 -21.32
N ASP A 554 15.34 -6.27 -20.05
CA ASP A 554 14.64 -5.19 -19.35
C ASP A 554 15.14 -3.84 -19.86
N GLU A 555 16.42 -3.71 -20.21
CA GLU A 555 16.97 -2.51 -20.86
C GLU A 555 16.36 -2.28 -22.25
N ILE A 556 16.24 -3.33 -23.08
CA ILE A 556 15.59 -3.21 -24.40
C ILE A 556 14.13 -2.78 -24.24
N HIS A 557 13.42 -3.40 -23.29
CA HIS A 557 12.03 -3.06 -23.03
C HIS A 557 11.90 -1.61 -22.56
N LYS A 558 12.68 -1.19 -21.55
CA LYS A 558 12.67 0.19 -21.04
C LYS A 558 13.02 1.19 -22.14
N LEU A 559 14.08 0.94 -22.90
CA LEU A 559 14.52 1.85 -23.96
C LEU A 559 13.42 2.06 -25.00
N ILE A 560 12.81 0.97 -25.51
CA ILE A 560 11.79 1.11 -26.54
C ILE A 560 10.52 1.77 -26.01
N THR A 561 10.07 1.45 -24.79
CA THR A 561 8.86 2.06 -24.23
C THR A 561 9.07 3.52 -23.87
N THR A 562 10.21 3.90 -23.30
CA THR A 562 10.48 5.31 -22.98
C THR A 562 10.68 6.16 -24.24
N MET A 563 11.19 5.57 -25.33
CA MET A 563 11.20 6.24 -26.63
C MET A 563 9.79 6.44 -27.21
N ASP A 564 8.87 5.52 -26.93
CA ASP A 564 7.44 5.59 -27.32
C ASP A 564 6.72 6.70 -26.54
N ASP A 565 6.95 6.80 -25.22
CA ASP A 565 6.40 7.86 -24.35
C ASP A 565 6.71 9.27 -24.89
N ILE A 566 7.89 9.46 -25.51
CA ILE A 566 8.28 10.75 -26.12
C ILE A 566 7.35 11.10 -27.29
N LEU A 567 6.95 10.12 -28.11
CA LEU A 567 6.05 10.34 -29.23
C LEU A 567 4.62 10.58 -28.78
N ASP A 568 4.16 9.89 -27.74
CA ASP A 568 2.86 10.13 -27.10
C ASP A 568 2.76 11.57 -26.59
N LEU A 569 3.80 12.05 -25.90
CA LEU A 569 3.84 13.45 -25.45
C LEU A 569 3.83 14.45 -26.61
N MET A 570 4.49 14.15 -27.73
CA MET A 570 4.41 15.00 -28.93
C MET A 570 3.00 15.01 -29.53
N GLU A 571 2.31 13.86 -29.55
CA GLU A 571 0.90 13.80 -29.95
C GLU A 571 0.01 14.61 -28.99
N ASP A 572 0.28 14.54 -27.68
CA ASP A 572 -0.44 15.32 -26.67
C ASP A 572 -0.26 16.83 -26.88
N VAL A 573 0.96 17.29 -27.18
CA VAL A 573 1.20 18.71 -27.54
C VAL A 573 0.40 19.09 -28.79
N ALA A 574 0.50 18.29 -29.86
CA ALA A 574 -0.20 18.55 -31.12
C ALA A 574 -1.73 18.54 -30.94
N THR A 575 -2.23 17.63 -30.11
CA THR A 575 -3.65 17.52 -29.76
C THR A 575 -4.09 18.67 -28.89
N ALA A 576 -3.31 19.08 -27.89
CA ALA A 576 -3.59 20.22 -27.04
C ALA A 576 -3.70 21.53 -27.84
N ILE A 577 -2.79 21.77 -28.80
CA ILE A 577 -2.83 22.97 -29.66
C ILE A 577 -4.15 23.05 -30.44
N SER A 578 -4.59 21.92 -30.99
CA SER A 578 -5.86 21.80 -31.74
C SER A 578 -7.08 21.90 -30.81
N LEU A 579 -7.10 21.14 -29.71
CA LEU A 579 -8.20 21.04 -28.75
C LEU A 579 -8.46 22.36 -28.03
N TYR A 580 -7.39 23.07 -27.69
CA TYR A 580 -7.47 24.36 -27.02
C TYR A 580 -7.74 25.53 -27.97
N ASP A 581 -7.83 25.30 -29.30
CA ASP A 581 -7.99 26.35 -30.31
C ASP A 581 -6.96 27.48 -30.11
N VAL A 582 -5.68 27.10 -30.09
CA VAL A 582 -4.57 28.05 -29.95
C VAL A 582 -4.32 28.74 -31.28
N ARG A 583 -4.59 30.05 -31.31
CA ARG A 583 -4.54 30.86 -32.54
C ARG A 583 -3.27 31.70 -32.67
N VAL A 584 -2.55 31.87 -31.56
CA VAL A 584 -1.29 32.60 -31.49
C VAL A 584 -0.36 31.79 -30.58
N VAL A 585 0.81 31.46 -31.11
CA VAL A 585 1.91 30.89 -30.33
C VAL A 585 2.93 31.97 -30.03
N THR A 586 3.57 31.86 -28.87
CA THR A 586 4.58 32.82 -28.44
C THR A 586 5.96 32.46 -29.04
N SER A 587 6.91 33.41 -29.00
CA SER A 587 8.31 33.12 -29.37
C SER A 587 8.90 32.02 -28.50
N GLU A 588 8.50 31.96 -27.23
CA GLU A 588 8.96 30.97 -26.26
C GLU A 588 8.45 29.55 -26.59
N ALA A 589 7.21 29.42 -27.11
CA ALA A 589 6.71 28.13 -27.59
C ALA A 589 7.56 27.57 -28.74
N ASN A 590 7.94 28.45 -29.69
CA ASN A 590 8.78 28.08 -30.82
C ASN A 590 10.18 27.69 -30.35
N GLU A 591 10.76 28.44 -29.41
CA GLU A 591 12.07 28.10 -28.85
C GLU A 591 12.05 26.77 -28.07
N LEU A 592 11.01 26.49 -27.27
CA LEU A 592 10.85 25.18 -26.62
C LEU A 592 10.77 24.05 -27.66
N ALA A 593 9.90 24.19 -28.67
CA ALA A 593 9.73 23.18 -29.72
C ALA A 593 11.02 22.92 -30.49
N HIS A 594 11.81 23.96 -30.74
CA HIS A 594 13.12 23.84 -31.36
C HIS A 594 14.09 23.04 -30.49
N VAL A 595 14.12 23.30 -29.17
CA VAL A 595 14.92 22.53 -28.22
C VAL A 595 14.47 21.08 -28.19
N CYS A 596 13.16 20.80 -28.14
CA CYS A 596 12.62 19.43 -28.22
C CYS A 596 13.18 18.68 -29.44
N ARG A 597 13.14 19.28 -30.64
CA ARG A 597 13.72 18.66 -31.86
C ARG A 597 15.21 18.38 -31.71
N LEU A 598 15.99 19.34 -31.22
CA LEU A 598 17.44 19.16 -31.03
C LEU A 598 17.75 18.02 -30.04
N THR A 599 16.96 17.92 -28.96
CA THR A 599 17.10 16.84 -27.98
C THR A 599 16.78 15.48 -28.63
N CYS A 600 15.71 15.38 -29.43
CA CYS A 600 15.39 14.15 -30.15
C CYS A 600 16.46 13.75 -31.18
N GLU A 601 17.07 14.72 -31.88
CA GLU A 601 18.20 14.46 -32.79
C GLU A 601 19.42 13.89 -32.04
N ARG A 602 19.64 14.33 -30.80
CA ARG A 602 20.70 13.77 -29.96
C ARG A 602 20.36 12.40 -29.41
N VAL A 603 19.12 12.15 -29.01
CA VAL A 603 18.64 10.79 -28.68
C VAL A 603 18.87 9.84 -29.86
N GLN A 604 18.49 10.23 -31.09
CA GLN A 604 18.76 9.43 -32.28
C GLN A 604 20.25 9.17 -32.49
N THR A 605 21.10 10.15 -32.22
CA THR A 605 22.56 9.99 -32.29
C THR A 605 23.05 8.96 -31.27
N ALA A 606 22.60 9.04 -30.01
CA ALA A 606 22.97 8.12 -28.95
C ALA A 606 22.50 6.69 -29.24
N VAL A 607 21.23 6.52 -29.60
CA VAL A 607 20.63 5.22 -30.00
C VAL A 607 21.37 4.62 -31.20
N GLY A 608 21.72 5.43 -32.19
CA GLY A 608 22.44 4.96 -33.37
C GLY A 608 23.85 4.45 -33.09
N LEU A 609 24.45 4.83 -31.97
CA LEU A 609 25.77 4.38 -31.55
C LEU A 609 25.73 3.10 -30.70
N LEU A 610 24.57 2.68 -30.18
CA LEU A 610 24.42 1.50 -29.29
C LEU A 610 24.87 0.18 -29.91
N HIS A 611 24.89 0.06 -31.24
CA HIS A 611 25.35 -1.15 -31.91
C HIS A 611 26.87 -1.38 -31.80
N ASP A 612 27.65 -0.35 -31.40
CA ASP A 612 29.11 -0.42 -31.25
C ASP A 612 29.57 0.15 -29.90
N MET A 613 29.48 -0.68 -28.86
CA MET A 613 29.85 -0.31 -27.48
C MET A 613 31.31 0.12 -27.30
N LYS A 614 32.21 -0.15 -28.27
CA LYS A 614 33.58 0.39 -28.26
C LYS A 614 33.61 1.91 -28.36
N ARG A 615 32.51 2.53 -28.77
CA ARG A 615 32.31 3.98 -28.84
C ARG A 615 31.60 4.54 -27.61
N ALA A 616 31.66 3.86 -26.46
CA ALA A 616 31.10 4.30 -25.18
C ALA A 616 31.31 5.81 -24.91
N GLY A 617 32.53 6.33 -25.08
CA GLY A 617 32.80 7.76 -24.86
C GLY A 617 32.07 8.72 -25.81
N ALA A 618 31.71 8.28 -27.02
CA ALA A 618 30.88 9.06 -27.94
C ALA A 618 29.38 8.93 -27.61
N ILE A 619 28.95 7.80 -27.03
CA ILE A 619 27.58 7.59 -26.55
C ILE A 619 27.33 8.48 -25.33
N LEU A 620 28.19 8.40 -24.31
CA LEU A 620 28.09 9.22 -23.10
C LEU A 620 28.15 10.72 -23.41
N LYS A 621 28.99 11.13 -24.38
CA LYS A 621 29.00 12.53 -24.83
C LYS A 621 27.66 12.96 -25.47
N ALA A 622 26.96 12.05 -26.15
CA ALA A 622 25.63 12.36 -26.68
C ALA A 622 24.60 12.47 -25.54
N CYS A 623 24.68 11.64 -24.50
CA CYS A 623 23.88 11.76 -23.28
C CYS A 623 24.14 13.10 -22.56
N GLU A 624 25.40 13.49 -22.34
CA GLU A 624 25.75 14.79 -21.77
C GLU A 624 25.20 15.99 -22.58
N GLU A 625 25.05 15.84 -23.90
CA GLU A 625 24.42 16.86 -24.74
C GLU A 625 22.88 16.87 -24.59
N ILE A 626 22.25 15.73 -24.34
CA ILE A 626 20.81 15.61 -24.04
C ILE A 626 20.49 16.32 -22.72
N ASP A 627 21.22 16.01 -21.65
CA ASP A 627 21.04 16.65 -20.33
C ASP A 627 21.20 18.17 -20.41
N ARG A 628 22.13 18.63 -21.25
CA ARG A 628 22.31 20.07 -21.49
C ARG A 628 21.07 20.71 -22.13
N TYR A 629 20.47 20.04 -23.11
CA TYR A 629 19.27 20.56 -23.78
C TYR A 629 18.04 20.50 -22.88
N GLU A 630 17.89 19.47 -22.05
CA GLU A 630 16.88 19.43 -20.97
C GLU A 630 17.05 20.66 -20.07
N SER A 631 18.26 20.90 -19.56
CA SER A 631 18.51 22.02 -18.66
C SER A 631 18.32 23.39 -19.33
N ASP A 632 18.48 23.46 -20.67
CA ASP A 632 18.12 24.64 -21.46
C ASP A 632 16.60 24.81 -21.58
N ALA A 633 15.85 23.74 -21.83
CA ALA A 633 14.39 23.74 -21.89
C ALA A 633 13.77 24.15 -20.55
N ASP A 634 14.29 23.59 -19.46
CA ASP A 634 13.88 23.83 -18.07
C ASP A 634 14.10 25.31 -17.65
N ARG A 635 15.23 25.91 -18.07
CA ARG A 635 15.46 27.36 -17.96
C ARG A 635 14.49 28.18 -18.79
N LEU A 636 14.22 27.73 -20.01
CA LEU A 636 13.36 28.44 -20.96
C LEU A 636 11.89 28.42 -20.50
N LEU A 637 11.40 27.29 -19.98
CA LEU A 637 10.09 27.14 -19.35
C LEU A 637 9.92 28.13 -18.19
N ARG A 638 10.88 28.18 -17.26
CA ARG A 638 10.81 29.11 -16.10
C ARG A 638 10.75 30.57 -16.55
N SER A 639 11.53 30.93 -17.57
CA SER A 639 11.50 32.28 -18.17
C SER A 639 10.17 32.57 -18.86
N ALA A 640 9.68 31.63 -19.68
CA ALA A 640 8.43 31.71 -20.42
C ALA A 640 7.22 31.83 -19.49
N MET A 641 7.17 31.01 -18.44
CA MET A 641 6.14 31.06 -17.40
C MET A 641 6.16 32.40 -16.66
N SER A 642 7.34 32.88 -16.27
CA SER A 642 7.48 34.18 -15.62
C SER A 642 6.97 35.33 -16.50
N LYS A 643 7.22 35.28 -17.81
CA LYS A 643 6.73 36.27 -18.76
C LYS A 643 5.21 36.14 -18.98
N LEU A 644 4.71 34.91 -19.18
CA LEU A 644 3.30 34.61 -19.39
C LEU A 644 2.43 35.15 -18.24
N PHE A 645 2.78 34.87 -16.99
CA PHE A 645 2.03 35.37 -15.82
C PHE A 645 2.14 36.88 -15.59
N ARG A 646 3.13 37.56 -16.19
CA ARG A 646 3.32 39.01 -16.07
C ARG A 646 2.62 39.79 -17.18
N GLU A 647 2.57 39.24 -18.38
CA GLU A 647 2.15 39.97 -19.58
C GLU A 647 0.77 39.54 -20.11
N GLU A 648 0.29 38.33 -19.81
CA GLU A 648 -0.99 37.82 -20.32
C GLU A 648 -2.14 38.07 -19.31
N ASP A 649 -3.10 38.89 -19.72
CA ASP A 649 -4.26 39.26 -18.91
C ASP A 649 -5.45 38.30 -19.10
N ASP A 650 -5.51 37.56 -20.23
CA ASP A 650 -6.60 36.60 -20.46
C ASP A 650 -6.30 35.26 -19.80
N VAL A 651 -7.05 34.96 -18.74
CA VAL A 651 -6.93 33.71 -17.96
C VAL A 651 -7.07 32.47 -18.84
N LYS A 652 -7.91 32.50 -19.88
CA LYS A 652 -8.06 31.33 -20.77
C LYS A 652 -6.79 31.12 -21.60
N THR A 653 -6.25 32.17 -22.19
CA THR A 653 -5.00 32.11 -22.96
C THR A 653 -3.81 31.71 -22.08
N LEU A 654 -3.74 32.24 -20.85
CA LEU A 654 -2.74 31.85 -19.86
C LEU A 654 -2.79 30.35 -19.57
N ILE A 655 -3.96 29.78 -19.28
CA ILE A 655 -4.11 28.34 -19.01
C ILE A 655 -3.67 27.49 -20.21
N LYS A 656 -4.06 27.89 -21.43
CA LYS A 656 -3.73 27.17 -22.66
C LYS A 656 -2.22 27.17 -22.93
N LEU A 657 -1.57 28.33 -22.85
CA LEU A 657 -0.13 28.47 -23.12
C LEU A 657 0.71 27.80 -22.03
N LYS A 658 0.30 27.92 -20.77
CA LYS A 658 0.92 27.18 -19.66
C LYS A 658 0.94 25.68 -19.95
N ALA A 659 -0.21 25.10 -20.33
CA ALA A 659 -0.30 23.68 -20.63
C ALA A 659 0.61 23.28 -21.80
N ILE A 660 0.72 24.10 -22.85
CA ILE A 660 1.63 23.82 -23.98
C ILE A 660 3.10 23.87 -23.54
N PHE A 661 3.52 24.85 -22.74
CA PHE A 661 4.90 24.95 -22.29
C PHE A 661 5.31 23.77 -21.42
N GLU A 662 4.45 23.37 -20.48
CA GLU A 662 4.69 22.21 -19.61
C GLU A 662 4.73 20.90 -20.40
N LEU A 663 3.87 20.73 -21.42
CA LEU A 663 3.92 19.53 -22.27
C LEU A 663 5.18 19.50 -23.14
N LEU A 664 5.64 20.64 -23.67
CA LEU A 664 6.87 20.70 -24.47
C LEU A 664 8.12 20.38 -23.63
N GLU A 665 8.17 20.85 -22.39
CA GLU A 665 9.28 20.52 -21.49
C GLU A 665 9.22 19.05 -21.03
N ALA A 666 8.03 18.49 -20.79
CA ALA A 666 7.90 17.06 -20.51
C ALA A 666 8.47 16.17 -21.63
N VAL A 667 8.42 16.60 -22.90
CA VAL A 667 9.07 15.90 -24.02
C VAL A 667 10.59 15.86 -23.84
N THR A 668 11.21 16.94 -23.38
CA THR A 668 12.66 16.99 -23.14
C THR A 668 13.07 16.19 -21.90
N ASP A 669 12.27 16.20 -20.83
CA ASP A 669 12.49 15.35 -19.65
C ASP A 669 12.48 13.87 -20.02
N LYS A 670 11.53 13.46 -20.87
CA LYS A 670 11.52 12.07 -21.37
C LYS A 670 12.70 11.73 -22.26
N CYS A 671 13.28 12.69 -22.96
CA CYS A 671 14.54 12.45 -23.66
C CYS A 671 15.72 12.24 -22.70
N GLU A 672 15.74 12.93 -21.55
CA GLU A 672 16.71 12.69 -20.46
C GLU A 672 16.53 11.28 -19.86
N ASP A 673 15.30 10.83 -19.64
CA ASP A 673 15.02 9.45 -19.21
C ASP A 673 15.64 8.41 -20.17
N VAL A 674 15.54 8.63 -21.49
CA VAL A 674 16.19 7.78 -22.50
C VAL A 674 17.72 7.86 -22.38
N ALA A 675 18.30 9.04 -22.16
CA ALA A 675 19.73 9.20 -21.96
C ALA A 675 20.21 8.41 -20.73
N ASN A 676 19.50 8.49 -19.61
CA ASN A 676 19.78 7.74 -18.37
C ASN A 676 19.76 6.22 -18.60
N ILE A 677 18.79 5.71 -19.38
CA ILE A 677 18.74 4.30 -19.78
C ILE A 677 19.96 3.92 -20.62
N ILE A 678 20.31 4.76 -21.61
CA ILE A 678 21.47 4.53 -22.49
C ILE A 678 22.78 4.54 -21.68
N GLU A 679 22.93 5.44 -20.71
CA GLU A 679 24.10 5.45 -19.82
C GLU A 679 24.21 4.18 -18.99
N GLY A 680 23.08 3.68 -18.46
CA GLY A 680 23.00 2.39 -17.79
C GLY A 680 23.49 1.25 -18.68
N ILE A 681 22.96 1.17 -19.90
CA ILE A 681 23.36 0.18 -20.91
C ILE A 681 24.87 0.24 -21.18
N VAL A 682 25.43 1.44 -21.34
CA VAL A 682 26.87 1.62 -21.59
C VAL A 682 27.70 1.21 -20.37
N LEU A 683 27.27 1.53 -19.15
CA LEU A 683 27.98 1.17 -17.92
C LEU A 683 27.99 -0.35 -17.66
N GLU A 684 26.93 -1.06 -18.04
CA GLU A 684 26.84 -2.51 -17.89
C GLU A 684 27.66 -3.28 -18.95
N ASN A 685 27.90 -2.66 -20.11
CA ASN A 685 28.53 -3.30 -21.28
C ASN A 685 29.93 -2.76 -21.65
N ALA A 686 30.44 -1.74 -20.96
CA ALA A 686 31.81 -1.22 -21.08
C ALA A 686 32.80 -1.95 -20.16
#